data_AF-A0A7V5SUM5-F1
#
_entry.id   AF-A0A7V5SUM5-F1
#
_cell.length_a   1.000
_cell.length_b   1.000
_cell.length_c   1.000
_cell.angle_alpha   90.00
_cell.angle_beta   90.00
_cell.angle_gamma   90.00
#
_symmetry.space_group_name_H-M   'P 1'
#
loop_
_entity.id
_entity.type
_entity.pdbx_description
1 polymer ?
#
loop_
_entity_poly.entity_id
_entity_poly.type
_entity_poly.pdbx_seq_one_letter_code
_entity_poly.pdbx_strand_id
1 'polypeptide(L)'
;DLLFEWSIRSKELGIQFIFDYALNEKIAIEEAIGAAWTGVRSVVLFKHLGMNVAADALHSIMYSGIDIENGAGMLIICGGDPQCVSSTNAEDIRLYSLHTFLPILYPSTVDECIKFVRLGFELSESIGLPILIYTTPKLNYATGLATFHSIKKSRIIGSFKKDMNRYINAIHYALNNQRKLNGKIELLKSITDKLFQIEELKKDYNNFNFELNIDTNKLKRLKTILNELIPDYEEVQIDKNKINVPIIIISGGFVYNTINEIIINSGLISNILLVKLNMIFPINLYIIKNLILKFQPQYIVILEEGESFIELQIKSYLYNLQFDSYMNFKFPIIIGKELFSRVGELSYELINEKLISFFNLVLDKLSNLNFQQYNIKLKNQKAIEDLYNKFTSQLPIREPTFCASCSHRNVFYVLRKVADKLFKEQNFELIFGGDIGCYTMGMSLPYSAIDWVISMGSSIGISNGIAQVLKYFKDDSNSQKTESQKSKQYVVAIIGDSTFFHCGIQGLLNILKSNLDISVIILNNYYIAMTGHQPTLTTPVPLSEIEKESIKSQSYLNNFGFQGKSFNLYDFITSIGSKNVYSLDGFDIKNMEDKFYSVFKKFADGAKNLGPQIFIVEGECALMIKIKAQEKWNLPRGPEKGNEYYLKIMQTCPRCNECFIKFGCPAIKNSSEPDGSYTYYIDESMCLKEYCMVCESVCPNSSIKKIIIIPNKSEEKSKLNDSK
;
A
#
# COMPACT_ATOMS: atom_id res chain seq x y z
N ASP A 1 -36.81 -7.66 -5.39
CA ASP A 1 -38.03 -6.99 -4.87
C ASP A 1 -37.72 -5.81 -3.95
N LEU A 2 -37.14 -6.01 -2.76
CA LEU A 2 -36.80 -4.90 -1.83
C LEU A 2 -35.92 -3.76 -2.43
N LEU A 3 -34.88 -4.10 -3.19
CA LEU A 3 -34.03 -3.08 -3.85
C LEU A 3 -34.77 -2.32 -4.95
N PHE A 4 -35.68 -2.99 -5.64
CA PHE A 4 -36.52 -2.38 -6.66
C PHE A 4 -37.52 -1.41 -6.02
N GLU A 5 -38.18 -1.82 -4.94
CA GLU A 5 -39.02 -0.93 -4.13
C GLU A 5 -38.23 0.27 -3.58
N TRP A 6 -37.00 0.07 -3.12
CA TRP A 6 -36.15 1.16 -2.65
C TRP A 6 -35.76 2.13 -3.78
N SER A 7 -35.51 1.62 -4.99
CA SER A 7 -35.24 2.46 -6.17
C SER A 7 -36.45 3.34 -6.55
N ILE A 8 -37.67 2.84 -6.34
CA ILE A 8 -38.90 3.61 -6.55
C ILE A 8 -39.05 4.65 -5.44
N ARG A 9 -38.92 4.23 -4.18
CA ARG A 9 -39.10 5.08 -3.02
C ARG A 9 -38.04 6.19 -2.93
N SER A 10 -36.81 5.92 -3.33
CA SER A 10 -35.76 6.95 -3.41
C SER A 10 -36.09 8.02 -4.44
N LYS A 11 -36.64 7.65 -5.61
CA LYS A 11 -37.16 8.62 -6.59
C LYS A 11 -38.31 9.46 -6.03
N GLU A 12 -39.27 8.85 -5.34
CA GLU A 12 -40.38 9.56 -4.68
C GLU A 12 -39.88 10.56 -3.63
N LEU A 13 -38.85 10.17 -2.86
CA LEU A 13 -38.23 11.01 -1.85
C LEU A 13 -37.27 12.06 -2.44
N GLY A 14 -36.98 11.99 -3.75
CA GLY A 14 -35.99 12.84 -4.42
C GLY A 14 -34.57 12.62 -3.88
N ILE A 15 -34.23 11.39 -3.51
CA ILE A 15 -32.91 10.95 -3.05
C ILE A 15 -32.18 10.33 -4.23
N GLN A 16 -30.97 10.83 -4.53
CA GLN A 16 -30.09 10.18 -5.49
C GLN A 16 -29.54 8.90 -4.85
N PHE A 17 -29.83 7.76 -5.47
CA PHE A 17 -29.43 6.43 -5.02
C PHE A 17 -28.94 5.63 -6.23
N ILE A 18 -27.76 5.05 -6.09
CA ILE A 18 -27.18 4.14 -7.08
C ILE A 18 -27.02 2.78 -6.41
N PHE A 19 -27.38 1.74 -7.13
CA PHE A 19 -27.16 0.38 -6.72
C PHE A 19 -26.44 -0.36 -7.85
N ASP A 20 -25.32 -1.00 -7.52
CA ASP A 20 -24.61 -1.88 -8.44
C ASP A 20 -24.51 -3.30 -7.86
N TYR A 21 -24.78 -4.28 -8.70
CA TYR A 21 -24.46 -5.68 -8.43
C TYR A 21 -23.02 -5.90 -8.87
N ALA A 22 -22.05 -5.52 -8.04
CA ALA A 22 -20.64 -5.74 -8.33
C ALA A 22 -20.36 -7.23 -8.61
N LEU A 23 -19.39 -7.49 -9.50
CA LEU A 23 -19.06 -8.86 -9.93
C LEU A 23 -18.60 -9.77 -8.77
N ASN A 24 -17.91 -9.20 -7.78
CA ASN A 24 -17.51 -9.84 -6.54
C ASN A 24 -17.30 -8.80 -5.43
N GLU A 25 -17.00 -9.27 -4.22
CA GLU A 25 -16.89 -8.44 -3.02
C GLU A 25 -15.65 -7.54 -3.00
N LYS A 26 -14.56 -7.92 -3.69
CA LYS A 26 -13.39 -7.05 -3.89
C LYS A 26 -13.78 -5.80 -4.67
N ILE A 27 -14.42 -5.99 -5.84
CA ILE A 27 -14.91 -4.89 -6.67
C ILE A 27 -15.96 -4.08 -5.91
N ALA A 28 -16.83 -4.73 -5.14
CA ALA A 28 -17.85 -4.05 -4.34
C ALA A 28 -17.26 -3.11 -3.27
N ILE A 29 -16.22 -3.56 -2.55
CA ILE A 29 -15.49 -2.72 -1.58
C ILE A 29 -14.79 -1.56 -2.30
N GLU A 30 -14.13 -1.84 -3.42
CA GLU A 30 -13.39 -0.85 -4.21
C GLU A 30 -14.31 0.25 -4.76
N GLU A 31 -15.49 -0.11 -5.25
CA GLU A 31 -16.50 0.85 -5.70
C GLU A 31 -17.06 1.68 -4.56
N ALA A 32 -17.38 1.03 -3.42
CA ALA A 32 -17.91 1.73 -2.26
C ALA A 32 -16.90 2.74 -1.70
N ILE A 33 -15.60 2.39 -1.62
CA ILE A 33 -14.59 3.35 -1.18
C ILE A 33 -14.36 4.46 -2.21
N GLY A 34 -14.37 4.13 -3.51
CA GLY A 34 -14.27 5.12 -4.59
C GLY A 34 -15.41 6.13 -4.53
N ALA A 35 -16.64 5.67 -4.33
CA ALA A 35 -17.79 6.54 -4.12
C ALA A 35 -17.62 7.40 -2.85
N ALA A 36 -17.20 6.80 -1.73
CA ALA A 36 -16.98 7.53 -0.47
C ALA A 36 -15.97 8.67 -0.62
N TRP A 37 -14.87 8.46 -1.35
CA TRP A 37 -13.85 9.49 -1.62
C TRP A 37 -14.33 10.66 -2.48
N THR A 38 -15.48 10.52 -3.15
CA THR A 38 -16.12 11.63 -3.89
C THR A 38 -17.09 12.46 -3.03
N GLY A 39 -17.32 12.09 -1.78
CA GLY A 39 -18.22 12.84 -0.88
C GLY A 39 -19.61 12.26 -0.75
N VAL A 40 -19.91 11.12 -1.35
CA VAL A 40 -21.22 10.47 -1.21
C VAL A 40 -21.14 9.30 -0.24
N ARG A 41 -22.17 9.14 0.59
CA ARG A 41 -22.24 7.99 1.49
C ARG A 41 -22.33 6.70 0.68
N SER A 42 -21.55 5.71 1.06
CA SER A 42 -21.55 4.41 0.40
C SER A 42 -21.78 3.27 1.39
N VAL A 43 -22.37 2.20 0.89
CA VAL A 43 -22.59 0.96 1.64
C VAL A 43 -22.22 -0.20 0.74
N VAL A 44 -21.48 -1.16 1.28
CA VAL A 44 -21.23 -2.45 0.66
C VAL A 44 -21.88 -3.55 1.50
N LEU A 45 -22.49 -4.53 0.83
CA LEU A 45 -23.27 -5.60 1.45
C LEU A 45 -22.77 -6.96 0.96
N PHE A 46 -22.35 -7.85 1.86
CA PHE A 46 -22.04 -9.24 1.51
C PHE A 46 -22.06 -10.17 2.73
N LYS A 47 -21.84 -11.46 2.51
CA LYS A 47 -21.75 -12.48 3.56
C LYS A 47 -20.30 -12.71 3.98
N HIS A 48 -20.07 -13.29 5.16
CA HIS A 48 -18.76 -13.52 5.77
C HIS A 48 -17.67 -14.07 4.83
N LEU A 49 -17.95 -15.08 4.01
CA LEU A 49 -16.98 -15.62 3.02
C LEU A 49 -16.50 -14.56 2.02
N GLY A 50 -17.36 -13.62 1.66
CA GLY A 50 -17.05 -12.49 0.80
C GLY A 50 -16.00 -11.55 1.40
N MET A 51 -15.86 -11.52 2.74
CA MET A 51 -14.79 -10.78 3.40
C MET A 51 -13.40 -11.30 2.98
N ASN A 52 -13.25 -12.61 2.73
CA ASN A 52 -11.99 -13.17 2.26
C ASN A 52 -11.62 -12.63 0.87
N VAL A 53 -12.61 -12.50 -0.02
CA VAL A 53 -12.42 -11.95 -1.36
C VAL A 53 -12.07 -10.46 -1.26
N ALA A 54 -12.71 -9.74 -0.35
CA ALA A 54 -12.53 -8.29 -0.20
C ALA A 54 -11.31 -7.89 0.66
N ALA A 55 -10.72 -8.84 1.39
CA ALA A 55 -9.67 -8.61 2.38
C ALA A 55 -8.46 -7.86 1.81
N ASP A 56 -8.02 -8.25 0.61
CA ASP A 56 -6.87 -7.65 -0.08
C ASP A 56 -7.02 -6.12 -0.21
N ALA A 57 -8.16 -5.66 -0.72
CA ALA A 57 -8.45 -4.23 -0.81
C ALA A 57 -8.68 -3.60 0.57
N LEU A 58 -9.40 -4.30 1.47
CA LEU A 58 -9.74 -3.80 2.80
C LEU A 58 -8.51 -3.41 3.62
N HIS A 59 -7.44 -4.22 3.59
CA HIS A 59 -6.20 -3.94 4.32
C HIS A 59 -5.63 -2.56 4.01
N SER A 60 -5.52 -2.22 2.73
CA SER A 60 -4.99 -0.93 2.28
C SER A 60 -6.02 0.20 2.40
N ILE A 61 -7.30 -0.07 2.19
CA ILE A 61 -8.36 0.95 2.35
C ILE A 61 -8.38 1.49 3.78
N MET A 62 -8.13 0.68 4.79
CA MET A 62 -8.07 1.15 6.17
C MET A 62 -6.92 2.15 6.41
N TYR A 63 -5.81 2.04 5.66
CA TYR A 63 -4.70 2.99 5.75
C TYR A 63 -5.09 4.35 5.15
N SER A 64 -5.76 4.33 4.00
CA SER A 64 -6.27 5.56 3.36
C SER A 64 -7.45 6.17 4.11
N GLY A 65 -8.29 5.32 4.69
CA GLY A 65 -9.54 5.68 5.35
C GLY A 65 -10.49 6.44 4.42
N ILE A 66 -11.34 7.25 5.05
CA ILE A 66 -12.25 8.18 4.39
C ILE A 66 -11.67 9.59 4.52
N ASP A 67 -11.73 10.36 3.44
CA ASP A 67 -11.50 11.80 3.50
C ASP A 67 -12.68 12.47 4.20
N ILE A 68 -12.44 13.10 5.35
CA ILE A 68 -13.52 13.72 6.15
C ILE A 68 -13.96 15.05 5.52
N GLU A 69 -13.06 15.72 4.80
CA GLU A 69 -13.33 17.03 4.21
C GLU A 69 -14.04 16.90 2.86
N ASN A 70 -13.61 15.94 2.04
CA ASN A 70 -14.16 15.73 0.70
C ASN A 70 -15.05 14.50 0.59
N GLY A 71 -14.88 13.53 1.48
CA GLY A 71 -15.56 12.24 1.46
C GLY A 71 -16.73 12.16 2.45
N ALA A 72 -17.57 11.15 2.27
CA ALA A 72 -18.63 10.83 3.22
C ALA A 72 -18.47 9.41 3.76
N GLY A 73 -19.20 9.10 4.84
CA GLY A 73 -19.01 7.83 5.55
C GLY A 73 -19.25 6.61 4.67
N MET A 74 -18.52 5.53 4.99
CA MET A 74 -18.64 4.24 4.34
C MET A 74 -19.02 3.17 5.37
N LEU A 75 -20.04 2.37 5.03
CA LEU A 75 -20.41 1.21 5.81
C LEU A 75 -20.11 -0.08 5.06
N ILE A 76 -19.65 -1.08 5.81
CA ILE A 76 -19.59 -2.47 5.38
C ILE A 76 -20.64 -3.21 6.19
N ILE A 77 -21.64 -3.81 5.56
CA ILE A 77 -22.61 -4.65 6.25
C ILE A 77 -22.31 -6.10 5.88
N CYS A 78 -21.86 -6.87 6.87
CA CYS A 78 -21.43 -8.24 6.68
C CYS A 78 -22.30 -9.20 7.49
N GLY A 79 -23.00 -10.10 6.79
CA GLY A 79 -23.78 -11.17 7.41
C GLY A 79 -22.88 -12.35 7.79
N GLY A 80 -22.79 -12.65 9.09
CA GLY A 80 -22.19 -13.87 9.61
C GLY A 80 -23.04 -15.12 9.40
N ASP A 81 -22.44 -16.29 9.58
CA ASP A 81 -23.14 -17.58 9.62
C ASP A 81 -22.44 -18.56 10.57
N PRO A 82 -22.46 -18.30 11.89
CA PRO A 82 -21.73 -19.10 12.87
C PRO A 82 -22.22 -20.55 12.98
N GLN A 83 -23.45 -20.84 12.53
CA GLN A 83 -23.99 -22.21 12.47
C GLN A 83 -23.78 -22.87 11.10
N CYS A 84 -23.15 -22.18 10.15
CA CYS A 84 -22.90 -22.67 8.81
C CYS A 84 -24.17 -23.18 8.10
N VAL A 85 -25.31 -22.52 8.33
CA VAL A 85 -26.62 -22.98 7.82
C VAL A 85 -26.66 -22.91 6.29
N SER A 86 -25.96 -21.94 5.71
CA SER A 86 -25.93 -21.75 4.26
C SER A 86 -24.54 -21.31 3.77
N SER A 87 -23.49 -21.85 4.38
CA SER A 87 -22.09 -21.53 4.10
C SER A 87 -21.25 -22.80 3.97
N THR A 88 -20.06 -22.66 3.41
CA THR A 88 -19.08 -23.76 3.38
C THR A 88 -18.31 -23.89 4.70
N ASN A 89 -18.20 -22.82 5.48
CA ASN A 89 -17.56 -22.81 6.80
C ASN A 89 -18.18 -21.76 7.75
N ALA A 90 -17.89 -21.93 9.04
CA ALA A 90 -18.30 -21.03 10.12
C ALA A 90 -17.16 -20.06 10.50
N GLU A 91 -16.68 -19.27 9.54
CA GLU A 91 -15.62 -18.29 9.78
C GLU A 91 -16.09 -17.12 10.65
N ASP A 92 -15.22 -16.71 11.59
CA ASP A 92 -15.41 -15.51 12.41
C ASP A 92 -14.67 -14.31 11.81
N ILE A 93 -15.40 -13.53 11.01
CA ILE A 93 -14.84 -12.35 10.33
C ILE A 93 -14.43 -11.23 11.29
N ARG A 94 -14.83 -11.26 12.57
CA ARG A 94 -14.39 -10.25 13.55
C ARG A 94 -12.86 -10.26 13.70
N LEU A 95 -12.21 -11.38 13.38
CA LEU A 95 -10.76 -11.50 13.38
C LEU A 95 -10.10 -10.61 12.32
N TYR A 96 -10.77 -10.28 11.22
CA TYR A 96 -10.27 -9.30 10.25
C TYR A 96 -10.08 -7.93 10.89
N SER A 97 -10.93 -7.54 11.86
CA SER A 97 -10.79 -6.26 12.55
C SER A 97 -9.55 -6.18 13.44
N LEU A 98 -9.02 -7.31 13.93
CA LEU A 98 -7.74 -7.32 14.64
C LEU A 98 -6.56 -7.04 13.69
N HIS A 99 -6.70 -7.41 12.41
CA HIS A 99 -5.65 -7.27 11.40
C HIS A 99 -5.76 -5.97 10.59
N THR A 100 -6.98 -5.51 10.31
CA THR A 100 -7.28 -4.32 9.48
C THR A 100 -7.58 -3.08 10.32
N PHE A 101 -7.83 -3.24 11.62
CA PHE A 101 -8.36 -2.20 12.51
C PHE A 101 -9.76 -1.68 12.13
N LEU A 102 -10.54 -2.46 11.38
CA LEU A 102 -11.91 -2.10 11.01
C LEU A 102 -12.84 -2.07 12.23
N PRO A 103 -13.40 -0.91 12.63
CA PRO A 103 -14.32 -0.85 13.77
C PRO A 103 -15.62 -1.60 13.50
N ILE A 104 -16.19 -2.23 14.53
CA ILE A 104 -17.41 -3.05 14.41
C ILE A 104 -18.53 -2.48 15.28
N LEU A 105 -19.70 -2.31 14.68
CA LEU A 105 -20.99 -2.18 15.35
C LEU A 105 -21.72 -3.53 15.29
N TYR A 106 -22.25 -3.97 16.42
CA TYR A 106 -22.82 -5.31 16.59
C TYR A 106 -24.26 -5.19 17.15
N PRO A 107 -25.28 -4.99 16.28
CA PRO A 107 -26.67 -4.85 16.72
C PRO A 107 -27.22 -6.16 17.28
N SER A 108 -28.14 -6.03 18.24
CA SER A 108 -28.82 -7.12 18.94
C SER A 108 -30.33 -7.15 18.68
N THR A 109 -30.91 -6.07 18.16
CA THR A 109 -32.35 -5.95 17.86
C THR A 109 -32.61 -5.35 16.48
N VAL A 110 -33.82 -5.55 15.94
CA VAL A 110 -34.25 -4.97 14.65
C VAL A 110 -34.19 -3.44 14.69
N ASP A 111 -34.53 -2.82 15.82
CA ASP A 111 -34.43 -1.37 16.02
C ASP A 111 -32.98 -0.87 16.05
N GLU A 112 -32.09 -1.63 16.71
CA GLU A 112 -30.65 -1.34 16.70
C GLU A 112 -30.05 -1.43 15.29
N CYS A 113 -30.49 -2.34 14.42
CA CYS A 113 -30.02 -2.39 13.04
C CYS A 113 -30.21 -1.04 12.33
N ILE A 114 -31.35 -0.38 12.53
CA ILE A 114 -31.63 0.94 11.92
C ILE A 114 -30.80 2.03 12.59
N LYS A 115 -30.74 2.05 13.92
CA LYS A 115 -29.97 3.03 14.69
C LYS A 115 -28.47 2.94 14.40
N PHE A 116 -27.94 1.73 14.24
CA PHE A 116 -26.51 1.49 14.03
C PHE A 116 -26.06 1.81 12.60
N VAL A 117 -26.95 1.75 11.60
CA VAL A 117 -26.65 2.31 10.28
C VAL A 117 -26.41 3.82 10.39
N ARG A 118 -27.28 4.53 11.11
CA ARG A 118 -27.11 5.97 11.32
C ARG A 118 -25.85 6.27 12.13
N LEU A 119 -25.66 5.61 13.27
CA LEU A 119 -24.49 5.77 14.13
C LEU A 119 -23.21 5.44 13.35
N GLY A 120 -23.22 4.38 12.55
CA GLY A 120 -22.07 3.97 11.75
C GLY A 120 -21.64 5.04 10.76
N PHE A 121 -22.58 5.69 10.06
CA PHE A 121 -22.23 6.82 9.19
C PHE A 121 -21.69 8.00 10.00
N GLU A 122 -22.33 8.37 11.11
CA GLU A 122 -21.86 9.46 11.98
C GLU A 122 -20.44 9.19 12.52
N LEU A 123 -20.14 7.95 12.93
CA LEU A 123 -18.80 7.53 13.36
C LEU A 123 -17.80 7.54 12.19
N SER A 124 -18.19 6.98 11.04
CA SER A 124 -17.34 6.91 9.84
C SER A 124 -16.92 8.31 9.39
N GLU A 125 -17.86 9.26 9.36
CA GLU A 125 -17.65 10.66 9.01
C GLU A 125 -16.80 11.39 10.06
N SER A 126 -16.98 11.07 11.34
CA SER A 126 -16.23 11.73 12.42
C SER A 126 -14.78 11.27 12.50
N ILE A 127 -14.51 9.99 12.23
CA ILE A 127 -13.17 9.41 12.40
C ILE A 127 -12.42 9.21 11.07
N GLY A 128 -13.13 9.28 9.95
CA GLY A 128 -12.60 9.06 8.62
C GLY A 128 -12.14 7.62 8.40
N LEU A 129 -12.94 6.63 8.82
CA LEU A 129 -12.71 5.19 8.58
C LEU A 129 -14.01 4.50 8.16
N PRO A 130 -13.97 3.46 7.31
CA PRO A 130 -15.10 2.57 7.13
C PRO A 130 -15.54 1.94 8.47
N ILE A 131 -16.84 1.68 8.63
CA ILE A 131 -17.39 1.01 9.81
C ILE A 131 -18.10 -0.29 9.38
N LEU A 132 -17.77 -1.38 10.05
CA LEU A 132 -18.43 -2.67 9.87
C LEU A 132 -19.70 -2.75 10.74
N ILE A 133 -20.82 -3.12 10.14
CA ILE A 133 -22.00 -3.60 10.85
C ILE A 133 -22.05 -5.11 10.65
N TYR A 134 -21.88 -5.86 11.73
CA TYR A 134 -21.93 -7.31 11.68
C TYR A 134 -23.26 -7.82 12.19
N THR A 135 -23.93 -8.66 11.40
CA THR A 135 -25.20 -9.29 11.80
C THR A 135 -25.11 -10.81 11.70
N THR A 136 -26.04 -11.52 12.33
CA THR A 136 -26.15 -12.99 12.25
C THR A 136 -27.49 -13.40 11.65
N PRO A 137 -27.65 -14.65 11.15
CA PRO A 137 -28.88 -15.07 10.48
C PRO A 137 -30.11 -14.91 11.38
N LYS A 138 -29.98 -15.20 12.69
CA LYS A 138 -31.07 -15.02 13.66
C LYS A 138 -31.59 -13.59 13.70
N LEU A 139 -30.71 -12.59 13.62
CA LEU A 139 -31.11 -11.18 13.60
C LEU A 139 -31.66 -10.77 12.23
N ASN A 140 -31.05 -11.26 11.15
CA ASN A 140 -31.47 -10.92 9.77
C ASN A 140 -32.89 -11.42 9.43
N TYR A 141 -33.33 -12.53 10.04
CA TYR A 141 -34.69 -13.05 9.90
C TYR A 141 -35.63 -12.63 11.04
N ALA A 142 -35.17 -11.83 11.99
CA ALA A 142 -36.00 -11.38 13.11
C ALA A 142 -37.03 -10.33 12.64
N THR A 143 -38.18 -10.32 13.32
CA THR A 143 -39.19 -9.27 13.18
C THR A 143 -39.35 -8.54 14.51
N GLY A 144 -39.56 -7.23 14.45
CA GLY A 144 -39.64 -6.38 15.64
C GLY A 144 -40.11 -4.98 15.31
N LEU A 145 -40.46 -4.21 16.35
CA LEU A 145 -40.79 -2.81 16.21
C LEU A 145 -39.52 -1.99 15.93
N ALA A 146 -39.63 -0.99 15.07
CA ALA A 146 -38.52 -0.17 14.61
C ALA A 146 -38.94 1.31 14.55
N THR A 147 -38.09 2.18 15.07
CA THR A 147 -38.34 3.63 15.05
C THR A 147 -37.63 4.27 13.87
N PHE A 148 -38.40 4.82 12.93
CA PHE A 148 -37.84 5.57 11.81
C PHE A 148 -37.71 7.06 12.15
N HIS A 149 -36.60 7.66 11.75
CA HIS A 149 -36.37 9.10 11.83
C HIS A 149 -36.54 9.75 10.45
N SER A 150 -36.80 11.06 10.44
CA SER A 150 -36.87 11.83 9.21
C SER A 150 -35.55 11.76 8.44
N ILE A 151 -35.61 11.37 7.16
CA ILE A 151 -34.45 11.35 6.28
C ILE A 151 -34.08 12.79 5.91
N LYS A 152 -32.86 13.22 6.24
CA LYS A 152 -32.32 14.49 5.75
C LYS A 152 -31.89 14.33 4.29
N LYS A 153 -32.33 15.23 3.41
CA LYS A 153 -31.84 15.27 2.03
C LYS A 153 -30.36 15.70 2.03
N SER A 154 -29.51 14.85 1.46
CA SER A 154 -28.13 15.21 1.14
C SER A 154 -28.11 16.14 -0.08
N ARG A 155 -27.23 17.15 -0.08
CA ARG A 155 -27.05 18.13 -1.17
C ARG A 155 -25.67 18.02 -1.82
N ILE A 156 -25.06 16.83 -1.81
CA ILE A 156 -23.67 16.65 -2.25
C ILE A 156 -23.63 16.36 -3.74
N ILE A 157 -22.74 17.07 -4.44
CA ILE A 157 -22.56 17.03 -5.89
C ILE A 157 -21.67 15.86 -6.33
N GLY A 158 -20.82 15.35 -5.44
CA GLY A 158 -19.89 14.26 -5.73
C GLY A 158 -18.70 14.72 -6.58
N SER A 159 -17.52 14.85 -6.00
CA SER A 159 -16.28 15.20 -6.72
C SER A 159 -15.09 14.56 -6.04
N PHE A 160 -14.11 14.07 -6.80
CA PHE A 160 -12.88 13.52 -6.22
C PHE A 160 -11.85 14.63 -5.95
N LYS A 161 -11.35 14.73 -4.72
CA LYS A 161 -10.24 15.62 -4.36
C LYS A 161 -8.95 14.81 -4.27
N LYS A 162 -7.93 15.23 -5.01
CA LYS A 162 -6.62 14.56 -5.00
C LYS A 162 -5.89 14.80 -3.68
N ASP A 163 -5.40 13.72 -3.06
CA ASP A 163 -4.58 13.75 -1.85
C ASP A 163 -3.62 12.55 -1.83
N MET A 164 -2.40 12.76 -2.35
CA MET A 164 -1.38 11.72 -2.41
C MET A 164 -1.01 11.20 -1.01
N ASN A 165 -1.01 12.06 0.02
CA ASN A 165 -0.64 11.69 1.38
C ASN A 165 -1.66 10.75 2.05
N ARG A 166 -2.79 10.49 1.40
CA ARG A 166 -3.88 9.65 1.89
C ARG A 166 -4.10 8.44 1.02
N TYR A 167 -4.22 8.63 -0.28
CA TYR A 167 -4.67 7.56 -1.17
C TYR A 167 -3.53 6.70 -1.74
N ILE A 168 -2.28 7.12 -1.56
CA ILE A 168 -1.10 6.33 -1.94
C ILE A 168 -0.66 5.48 -0.75
N ASN A 169 -0.79 4.16 -0.85
CA ASN A 169 -0.24 3.20 0.11
C ASN A 169 0.97 2.46 -0.47
N ALA A 170 1.99 3.23 -0.86
CA ALA A 170 3.29 2.72 -1.30
C ALA A 170 4.42 3.49 -0.59
N ILE A 171 5.62 2.93 -0.61
CA ILE A 171 6.85 3.58 -0.11
C ILE A 171 6.69 4.18 1.30
N HIS A 172 7.17 5.41 1.53
CA HIS A 172 7.04 6.12 2.79
C HIS A 172 5.60 6.55 3.12
N TYR A 173 4.70 6.68 2.12
CA TYR A 173 3.31 7.05 2.35
C TYR A 173 2.55 5.96 3.14
N ALA A 174 2.78 4.68 2.83
CA ALA A 174 2.15 3.57 3.55
C ALA A 174 2.45 3.59 5.06
N LEU A 175 3.72 3.81 5.44
CA LEU A 175 4.12 3.90 6.85
C LEU A 175 3.48 5.11 7.55
N ASN A 176 3.39 6.24 6.86
CA ASN A 176 2.72 7.43 7.40
C ASN A 176 1.22 7.18 7.60
N ASN A 177 0.57 6.52 6.66
CA ASN A 177 -0.86 6.18 6.75
C ASN A 177 -1.15 5.16 7.84
N GLN A 178 -0.27 4.17 8.04
CA GLN A 178 -0.38 3.23 9.16
C GLN A 178 -0.32 3.96 10.52
N ARG A 179 0.59 4.95 10.67
CA ARG A 179 0.65 5.77 11.90
C ARG A 179 -0.64 6.56 12.13
N LYS A 180 -1.20 7.16 11.07
CA LYS A 180 -2.48 7.87 11.13
C LYS A 180 -3.62 6.93 11.53
N LEU A 181 -3.68 5.73 10.96
CA LEU A 181 -4.66 4.71 11.32
C LEU A 181 -4.57 4.37 12.82
N ASN A 182 -3.38 4.04 13.32
CA ASN A 182 -3.19 3.74 14.74
C ASN A 182 -3.64 4.88 15.65
N GLY A 183 -3.34 6.14 15.28
CA GLY A 183 -3.81 7.32 16.01
C GLY A 183 -5.35 7.46 16.01
N LYS A 184 -6.01 7.20 14.88
CA LYS A 184 -7.48 7.17 14.79
C LYS A 184 -8.08 6.08 15.69
N ILE A 185 -7.47 4.90 15.77
CA ILE A 185 -7.94 3.81 16.63
C ILE A 185 -7.82 4.16 18.11
N GLU A 186 -6.72 4.80 18.53
CA GLU A 186 -6.59 5.30 19.91
C GLU A 186 -7.64 6.39 20.23
N LEU A 187 -7.93 7.28 19.28
CA LEU A 187 -9.01 8.24 19.42
C LEU A 187 -10.37 7.53 19.59
N LEU A 188 -10.66 6.52 18.77
CA LEU A 188 -11.90 5.75 18.86
C LEU A 188 -12.07 5.11 20.24
N LYS A 189 -11.01 4.48 20.75
CA LYS A 189 -11.01 3.88 22.10
C LYS A 189 -11.31 4.90 23.21
N SER A 190 -10.85 6.15 23.05
CA SER A 190 -11.10 7.20 24.04
C SER A 190 -12.55 7.69 24.07
N ILE A 191 -13.29 7.54 22.97
CA ILE A 191 -14.69 7.98 22.86
C ILE A 191 -15.69 6.85 23.05
N THR A 192 -15.29 5.56 22.91
CA THR A 192 -16.19 4.42 23.11
C THR A 192 -16.84 4.41 24.49
N ASP A 193 -16.12 4.80 25.54
CA ASP A 193 -16.68 4.89 26.90
C ASP A 193 -17.80 5.95 27.00
N LYS A 194 -17.76 6.98 26.15
CA LYS A 194 -18.78 8.04 26.06
C LYS A 194 -19.94 7.69 25.12
N LEU A 195 -19.70 6.83 24.12
CA LEU A 195 -20.72 6.38 23.17
C LEU A 195 -21.83 5.56 23.85
N PHE A 196 -21.54 4.90 24.97
CA PHE A 196 -22.54 4.21 25.79
C PHE A 196 -23.26 5.13 26.81
N GLN A 197 -22.88 6.41 26.91
CA GLN A 197 -23.51 7.43 27.78
C GLN A 197 -24.31 8.48 26.98
N ILE A 198 -24.75 8.15 25.75
CA ILE A 198 -25.38 9.10 24.80
C ILE A 198 -26.74 9.67 25.26
N GLU A 199 -27.33 9.19 26.35
CA GLU A 199 -28.51 9.87 26.93
C GLU A 199 -28.16 11.14 27.75
N GLU A 200 -26.90 11.33 28.20
CA GLU A 200 -26.53 12.50 29.03
C GLU A 200 -25.86 13.67 28.27
N LEU A 201 -25.33 13.46 27.06
CA LEU A 201 -24.52 14.46 26.36
C LEU A 201 -25.28 15.55 25.56
N LYS A 202 -26.61 15.62 25.66
CA LYS A 202 -27.39 16.70 25.02
C LYS A 202 -27.30 18.06 25.74
N LYS A 203 -26.62 18.16 26.89
CA LYS A 203 -26.55 19.41 27.67
C LYS A 203 -25.30 20.27 27.47
N ASP A 204 -24.17 19.72 27.02
CA ASP A 204 -22.88 20.44 27.07
C ASP A 204 -22.26 20.73 25.69
N TYR A 205 -23.08 20.89 24.65
CA TYR A 205 -22.60 20.98 23.26
C TYR A 205 -22.00 22.34 22.84
N ASN A 206 -21.82 23.30 23.75
CA ASN A 206 -21.44 24.66 23.36
C ASN A 206 -19.99 25.08 23.66
N ASN A 207 -19.14 24.26 24.29
CA ASN A 207 -17.79 24.73 24.64
C ASN A 207 -16.73 23.63 24.55
N PHE A 208 -16.27 23.24 23.35
CA PHE A 208 -14.99 22.52 23.26
C PHE A 208 -14.20 22.86 21.99
N ASN A 209 -13.18 23.72 22.17
CA ASN A 209 -11.99 23.79 21.33
C ASN A 209 -10.97 22.76 21.85
N PHE A 210 -10.36 21.98 20.96
CA PHE A 210 -9.30 21.03 21.31
C PHE A 210 -7.92 21.59 20.91
N GLU A 211 -7.07 21.81 21.92
CA GLU A 211 -5.61 21.77 21.76
C GLU A 211 -5.12 20.40 22.23
N LEU A 212 -4.32 19.73 21.40
CA LEU A 212 -3.67 18.46 21.71
C LEU A 212 -2.48 18.70 22.67
N ASN A 213 -2.72 18.51 23.97
CA ASN A 213 -1.65 18.36 24.95
C ASN A 213 -1.55 16.88 25.38
N ILE A 214 -0.40 16.27 25.10
CA ILE A 214 -0.04 14.93 25.56
C ILE A 214 0.18 15.00 27.08
N ASP A 215 -0.70 14.35 27.84
CA ASP A 215 -0.71 14.40 29.30
C ASP A 215 0.40 13.50 29.91
N THR A 216 1.45 14.16 30.41
CA THR A 216 2.61 13.56 31.08
C THR A 216 2.28 12.95 32.46
N ASN A 217 1.05 13.11 32.97
CA ASN A 217 0.68 12.62 34.31
C ASN A 217 0.20 11.15 34.35
N LYS A 218 -0.21 10.55 33.23
CA LYS A 218 -0.60 9.11 33.19
C LYS A 218 0.59 8.16 33.47
N LEU A 219 1.82 8.60 33.16
CA LEU A 219 3.07 7.88 33.47
C LEU A 219 3.44 7.89 34.96
N LYS A 220 2.98 8.90 35.73
CA LYS A 220 3.20 8.96 37.19
C LYS A 220 2.25 8.04 37.96
N ARG A 221 1.02 7.85 37.47
CA ARG A 221 -0.01 7.03 38.14
C ARG A 221 0.34 5.54 38.15
N LEU A 222 0.98 5.03 37.10
CA LEU A 222 1.51 3.66 37.03
C LEU A 222 2.69 3.41 37.99
N LYS A 223 3.51 4.42 38.28
CA LYS A 223 4.60 4.31 39.30
C LYS A 223 4.08 4.28 40.73
N THR A 224 2.84 4.73 40.98
CA THR A 224 2.29 4.85 42.34
C THR A 224 1.58 3.57 42.76
N ILE A 225 0.90 2.88 41.83
CA ILE A 225 0.24 1.58 42.07
C ILE A 225 1.26 0.45 42.35
N LEU A 226 2.49 0.57 41.82
CA LEU A 226 3.56 -0.40 42.00
C LEU A 226 4.23 -0.36 43.40
N ASN A 227 3.89 0.60 44.27
CA ASN A 227 4.56 0.79 45.56
C ASN A 227 3.74 0.39 46.80
N GLU A 228 2.52 -0.17 46.65
CA GLU A 228 1.61 -0.40 47.79
C GLU A 228 1.23 -1.87 48.06
N LEU A 229 1.82 -2.86 47.39
CA LEU A 229 1.43 -4.27 47.56
C LEU A 229 2.65 -5.15 47.88
N ILE A 230 2.81 -5.50 49.17
CA ILE A 230 3.16 -6.83 49.73
C ILE A 230 3.79 -6.64 51.14
N PRO A 231 3.10 -7.05 52.22
CA PRO A 231 3.71 -7.43 53.50
C PRO A 231 3.82 -8.97 53.64
N ASP A 232 5.00 -9.38 54.11
CA ASP A 232 5.46 -10.58 54.83
C ASP A 232 4.72 -11.93 54.72
N TYR A 233 5.48 -12.95 54.28
CA TYR A 233 5.34 -14.32 54.78
C TYR A 233 6.70 -15.04 54.78
N GLU A 234 7.01 -15.68 55.90
CA GLU A 234 8.30 -16.33 56.22
C GLU A 234 8.51 -17.71 55.59
N GLU A 235 9.77 -18.11 55.69
CA GLU A 235 10.58 -19.10 54.96
C GLU A 235 10.08 -20.56 54.88
N VAL A 236 10.35 -21.18 53.72
CA VAL A 236 10.72 -22.61 53.65
C VAL A 236 11.99 -22.73 52.80
N GLN A 237 13.07 -23.19 53.44
CA GLN A 237 14.37 -23.44 52.81
C GLN A 237 14.31 -24.66 51.89
N ILE A 238 14.71 -24.50 50.62
CA ILE A 238 15.19 -25.59 49.76
C ILE A 238 16.44 -25.11 49.01
N ASP A 239 17.52 -25.87 49.13
CA ASP A 239 18.89 -25.50 48.75
C ASP A 239 19.19 -25.68 47.24
N LYS A 240 19.65 -24.56 46.66
CA LYS A 240 20.84 -24.33 45.82
C LYS A 240 21.26 -25.41 44.80
N ASN A 241 20.75 -25.25 43.58
CA ASN A 241 21.57 -24.93 42.41
C ASN A 241 20.68 -24.27 41.34
N LYS A 242 20.22 -23.04 41.62
CA LYS A 242 19.35 -22.25 40.73
C LYS A 242 20.20 -21.31 39.87
N ILE A 243 20.24 -21.57 38.56
CA ILE A 243 20.60 -20.54 37.57
C ILE A 243 19.51 -19.46 37.68
N ASN A 244 19.86 -18.29 38.20
CA ASN A 244 18.92 -17.20 38.42
C ASN A 244 18.71 -16.45 37.09
N VAL A 245 17.66 -16.80 36.34
CA VAL A 245 17.28 -16.13 35.10
C VAL A 245 16.16 -15.12 35.39
N PRO A 246 16.46 -13.86 35.76
CA PRO A 246 15.44 -12.87 36.05
C PRO A 246 14.61 -12.46 34.82
N ILE A 247 15.14 -12.64 33.61
CA ILE A 247 14.55 -12.16 32.36
C ILE A 247 14.48 -13.28 31.32
N ILE A 248 13.30 -13.54 30.78
CA ILE A 248 13.13 -14.35 29.56
C ILE A 248 12.82 -13.41 28.41
N ILE A 249 13.50 -13.58 27.28
CA ILE A 249 13.20 -12.86 26.04
C ILE A 249 12.66 -13.87 25.02
N ILE A 250 11.49 -13.60 24.44
CA ILE A 250 10.82 -14.46 23.47
C ILE A 250 10.75 -13.72 22.13
N SER A 251 11.25 -14.35 21.07
CA SER A 251 11.21 -13.81 19.71
C SER A 251 11.13 -14.92 18.67
N GLY A 252 10.63 -14.59 17.48
CA GLY A 252 10.72 -15.41 16.27
C GLY A 252 11.67 -14.81 15.23
N GLY A 253 11.87 -15.52 14.12
CA GLY A 253 12.43 -14.96 12.88
C GLY A 253 13.82 -14.33 12.98
N PHE A 254 14.04 -13.27 12.20
CA PHE A 254 15.31 -12.53 12.11
C PHE A 254 15.63 -11.74 13.39
N VAL A 255 14.59 -11.17 14.02
CA VAL A 255 14.70 -10.40 15.28
C VAL A 255 15.44 -11.18 16.37
N TYR A 256 15.24 -12.50 16.44
CA TYR A 256 15.97 -13.37 17.38
C TYR A 256 17.50 -13.24 17.21
N ASN A 257 18.00 -13.20 15.98
CA ASN A 257 19.44 -13.11 15.71
C ASN A 257 20.00 -11.75 16.17
N THR A 258 19.28 -10.68 15.90
CA THR A 258 19.62 -9.31 16.33
C THR A 258 19.71 -9.23 17.86
N ILE A 259 18.74 -9.81 18.56
CA ILE A 259 18.76 -9.85 20.03
C ILE A 259 19.95 -10.68 20.53
N ASN A 260 20.20 -11.84 19.92
CA ASN A 260 21.31 -12.70 20.30
C ASN A 260 22.65 -11.96 20.18
N GLU A 261 22.86 -11.21 19.09
CA GLU A 261 24.04 -10.36 18.91
C GLU A 261 24.14 -9.27 19.99
N ILE A 262 23.04 -8.58 20.31
CA ILE A 262 23.01 -7.55 21.36
C ILE A 262 23.32 -8.16 22.74
N ILE A 263 22.77 -9.33 23.08
CA ILE A 263 23.04 -10.03 24.34
C ILE A 263 24.50 -10.47 24.42
N ILE A 264 25.06 -11.02 23.33
CA ILE A 264 26.47 -11.41 23.27
C ILE A 264 27.37 -10.19 23.47
N ASN A 265 27.09 -9.08 22.77
CA ASN A 265 27.89 -7.85 22.84
C ASN A 265 27.77 -7.14 24.20
N SER A 266 26.65 -7.28 24.90
CA SER A 266 26.42 -6.67 26.22
C SER A 266 26.97 -7.50 27.38
N GLY A 267 27.34 -8.76 27.17
CA GLY A 267 27.82 -9.65 28.23
C GLY A 267 26.73 -10.11 29.21
N LEU A 268 25.45 -9.89 28.90
CA LEU A 268 24.29 -10.21 29.76
C LEU A 268 23.86 -11.68 29.72
N ILE A 269 24.65 -12.56 29.09
CA ILE A 269 24.31 -13.95 28.77
C ILE A 269 23.86 -14.75 30.00
N SER A 270 24.44 -14.50 31.18
CA SER A 270 24.16 -15.27 32.40
C SER A 270 22.82 -14.93 33.07
N ASN A 271 22.14 -13.86 32.66
CA ASN A 271 20.93 -13.35 33.32
C ASN A 271 19.68 -13.37 32.43
N ILE A 272 19.85 -13.77 31.17
CA ILE A 272 18.79 -13.73 30.16
C ILE A 272 18.66 -15.11 29.54
N LEU A 273 17.43 -15.62 29.51
CA LEU A 273 17.10 -16.77 28.67
C LEU A 273 16.44 -16.27 27.38
N LEU A 274 17.14 -16.45 26.27
CA LEU A 274 16.60 -16.14 24.94
C LEU A 274 15.88 -17.37 24.38
N VAL A 275 14.61 -17.22 24.01
CA VAL A 275 13.73 -18.27 23.51
C VAL A 275 13.35 -17.97 22.06
N LYS A 276 13.73 -18.87 21.15
CA LYS A 276 13.30 -18.83 19.75
C LYS A 276 12.00 -19.59 19.56
N LEU A 277 10.98 -18.91 19.05
CA LEU A 277 9.78 -19.57 18.54
C LEU A 277 9.96 -19.87 17.05
N ASN A 278 10.04 -21.16 16.72
CA ASN A 278 10.10 -21.62 15.32
C ASN A 278 8.72 -21.73 14.67
N MET A 279 7.68 -21.96 15.48
CA MET A 279 6.28 -21.98 15.06
C MET A 279 5.51 -21.04 15.98
N ILE A 280 5.06 -19.91 15.43
CA ILE A 280 4.37 -18.85 16.18
C ILE A 280 2.85 -19.02 16.16
N PHE A 281 2.33 -19.87 15.27
CA PHE A 281 0.93 -20.28 15.23
C PHE A 281 0.78 -21.72 14.68
N PRO A 282 0.18 -22.66 15.44
CA PRO A 282 -0.17 -22.51 16.86
C PRO A 282 1.09 -22.45 17.73
N ILE A 283 1.09 -21.57 18.74
CA ILE A 283 2.16 -21.52 19.73
C ILE A 283 1.92 -22.58 20.81
N ASN A 284 2.96 -23.37 21.15
CA ASN A 284 2.88 -24.34 22.24
C ASN A 284 3.04 -23.64 23.60
N LEU A 285 1.91 -23.19 24.15
CA LEU A 285 1.84 -22.44 25.41
C LEU A 285 2.29 -23.27 26.63
N TYR A 286 2.25 -24.60 26.56
CA TYR A 286 2.79 -25.47 27.62
C TYR A 286 4.30 -25.32 27.79
N ILE A 287 5.03 -25.07 26.70
CA ILE A 287 6.49 -24.81 26.78
C ILE A 287 6.72 -23.51 27.55
N ILE A 288 5.95 -22.47 27.25
CA ILE A 288 6.05 -21.18 27.95
C ILE A 288 5.70 -21.35 29.43
N LYS A 289 4.64 -22.09 29.77
CA LYS A 289 4.30 -22.45 31.15
C LYS A 289 5.47 -23.14 31.85
N ASN A 290 6.07 -24.17 31.23
CA ASN A 290 7.16 -24.92 31.83
C ASN A 290 8.42 -24.07 32.04
N LEU A 291 8.73 -23.16 31.11
CA LEU A 291 9.84 -22.21 31.26
C LEU A 291 9.59 -21.27 32.44
N ILE A 292 8.38 -20.73 32.54
CA ILE A 292 7.95 -19.86 33.63
C ILE A 292 8.05 -20.59 34.98
N LEU A 293 7.55 -21.83 35.07
CA LEU A 293 7.63 -22.65 36.28
C LEU A 293 9.08 -23.01 36.66
N LYS A 294 9.91 -23.33 35.66
CA LYS A 294 11.30 -23.75 35.87
C LYS A 294 12.20 -22.58 36.31
N PHE A 295 12.07 -21.43 35.67
CA PHE A 295 12.99 -20.30 35.84
C PHE A 295 12.45 -19.19 36.74
N GLN A 296 11.13 -19.15 37.00
CA GLN A 296 10.48 -18.15 37.84
C GLN A 296 10.92 -16.71 37.48
N PRO A 297 10.85 -16.30 36.20
CA PRO A 297 11.37 -15.02 35.77
C PRO A 297 10.56 -13.87 36.39
N GLN A 298 11.20 -12.72 36.56
CA GLN A 298 10.51 -11.49 36.96
C GLN A 298 9.90 -10.79 35.74
N TYR A 299 10.58 -10.87 34.59
CA TYR A 299 10.17 -10.21 33.35
C TYR A 299 10.17 -11.20 32.18
N ILE A 300 9.16 -11.06 31.31
CA ILE A 300 9.15 -11.66 29.99
C ILE A 300 9.10 -10.51 28.98
N VAL A 301 10.14 -10.40 28.15
CA VAL A 301 10.18 -9.42 27.06
C VAL A 301 9.84 -10.12 25.75
N ILE A 302 8.84 -9.61 25.05
CA ILE A 302 8.40 -10.16 23.77
C ILE A 302 8.80 -9.18 22.68
N LEU A 303 9.61 -9.67 21.74
CA LEU A 303 10.02 -8.91 20.57
C LEU A 303 9.43 -9.58 19.32
N GLU A 304 8.59 -8.83 18.63
CA GLU A 304 7.96 -9.20 17.38
C GLU A 304 7.80 -7.95 16.51
N GLU A 305 7.78 -8.11 15.18
CA GLU A 305 7.54 -7.02 14.24
C GLU A 305 6.03 -6.78 14.08
N GLY A 306 5.63 -5.57 13.69
CA GLY A 306 4.21 -5.25 13.46
C GLY A 306 3.38 -5.19 14.75
N GLU A 307 2.22 -5.86 14.79
CA GLU A 307 1.30 -5.85 15.95
C GLU A 307 1.63 -6.93 16.99
N SER A 308 0.96 -6.89 18.14
CA SER A 308 1.19 -7.76 19.32
C SER A 308 0.61 -9.17 19.15
N PHE A 309 1.09 -9.99 18.21
CA PHE A 309 0.53 -11.31 17.93
C PHE A 309 0.94 -12.39 18.94
N ILE A 310 2.24 -12.54 19.19
CA ILE A 310 2.81 -13.47 20.18
C ILE A 310 2.48 -12.98 21.59
N GLU A 311 2.59 -11.66 21.81
CA GLU A 311 2.32 -11.02 23.09
C GLU A 311 0.88 -11.25 23.56
N LEU A 312 -0.12 -11.06 22.70
CA LEU A 312 -1.53 -11.27 23.06
C LEU A 312 -1.82 -12.74 23.41
N GLN A 313 -1.25 -13.69 22.67
CA GLN A 313 -1.44 -15.13 22.95
C GLN A 313 -0.87 -15.52 24.31
N ILE A 314 0.34 -15.05 24.64
CA ILE A 314 0.98 -15.36 25.93
C ILE A 314 0.25 -14.65 27.08
N LYS A 315 -0.09 -13.36 26.94
CA LYS A 315 -0.87 -12.62 27.97
C LYS A 315 -2.22 -13.28 28.24
N SER A 316 -2.97 -13.65 27.20
CA SER A 316 -4.27 -14.34 27.32
C SER A 316 -4.15 -15.68 28.03
N TYR A 317 -3.15 -16.49 27.67
CA TYR A 317 -2.93 -17.79 28.31
C TYR A 317 -2.54 -17.66 29.79
N LEU A 318 -1.62 -16.75 30.14
CA LEU A 318 -1.22 -16.56 31.52
C LEU A 318 -2.35 -16.00 32.38
N TYR A 319 -3.19 -15.10 31.84
CA TYR A 319 -4.37 -14.59 32.54
C TYR A 319 -5.31 -15.73 32.97
N ASN A 320 -5.59 -16.68 32.07
CA ASN A 320 -6.42 -17.83 32.41
C ASN A 320 -5.81 -18.72 33.50
N LEU A 321 -4.47 -18.88 33.51
CA LEU A 321 -3.77 -19.65 34.55
C LEU A 321 -3.81 -18.98 35.93
N GLN A 322 -4.08 -17.68 36.06
CA GLN A 322 -4.18 -17.00 37.36
C GLN A 322 -5.38 -17.49 38.18
N PHE A 323 -6.42 -17.99 37.51
CA PHE A 323 -7.66 -18.46 38.14
C PHE A 323 -7.67 -19.97 38.40
N ASP A 324 -6.63 -20.70 37.95
CA ASP A 324 -6.41 -22.08 38.36
C ASP A 324 -5.86 -22.10 39.78
N SER A 325 -6.75 -22.38 40.74
CA SER A 325 -6.60 -22.31 42.21
C SER A 325 -5.49 -23.16 42.85
N TYR A 326 -4.56 -23.72 42.07
CA TYR A 326 -3.48 -24.59 42.52
C TYR A 326 -2.07 -23.98 42.39
N MET A 327 -1.95 -22.72 41.96
CA MET A 327 -0.66 -22.07 41.70
C MET A 327 -0.40 -20.90 42.65
N ASN A 328 0.39 -21.12 43.72
CA ASN A 328 1.07 -20.04 44.44
C ASN A 328 2.22 -19.50 43.57
N PHE A 329 1.88 -18.77 42.51
CA PHE A 329 2.81 -18.34 41.48
C PHE A 329 2.83 -16.81 41.34
N LYS A 330 4.02 -16.20 41.40
CA LYS A 330 4.20 -14.77 41.12
C LYS A 330 4.32 -14.59 39.61
N PHE A 331 3.30 -14.01 38.99
CA PHE A 331 3.28 -13.82 37.54
C PHE A 331 4.36 -12.82 37.08
N PRO A 332 5.13 -13.14 36.03
CA PRO A 332 6.11 -12.22 35.47
C PRO A 332 5.41 -11.02 34.82
N ILE A 333 6.08 -9.88 34.83
CA ILE A 333 5.66 -8.71 34.07
C ILE A 333 5.99 -8.97 32.59
N ILE A 334 4.97 -9.00 31.74
CA ILE A 334 5.14 -9.13 30.28
C ILE A 334 5.25 -7.73 29.68
N ILE A 335 6.30 -7.52 28.88
CA ILE A 335 6.54 -6.26 28.16
C ILE A 335 6.77 -6.56 26.68
N GLY A 336 6.12 -5.83 25.79
CA GLY A 336 6.31 -5.98 24.35
C GLY A 336 6.08 -4.64 23.63
N LYS A 337 4.90 -4.43 23.05
CA LYS A 337 4.57 -3.21 22.30
C LYS A 337 4.50 -1.94 23.16
N GLU A 338 4.63 -2.03 24.48
CA GLU A 338 4.87 -0.85 25.33
C GLU A 338 6.30 -0.28 25.13
N LEU A 339 7.27 -1.12 24.75
CA LEU A 339 8.66 -0.73 24.48
C LEU A 339 8.96 -0.53 22.99
N PHE A 340 8.35 -1.36 22.12
CA PHE A 340 8.71 -1.46 20.70
C PHE A 340 7.65 -0.90 19.76
N SER A 341 8.09 -0.39 18.61
CA SER A 341 7.21 0.17 17.58
C SER A 341 6.23 -0.88 17.04
N ARG A 342 5.00 -0.44 16.76
CA ARG A 342 4.00 -1.19 15.98
C ARG A 342 4.10 -0.98 14.47
N VAL A 343 4.95 -0.03 14.06
CA VAL A 343 5.08 0.44 12.68
C VAL A 343 6.49 0.17 12.18
N GLY A 344 6.58 -0.42 10.99
CA GLY A 344 7.84 -0.73 10.32
C GLY A 344 8.62 -1.89 10.95
N GLU A 345 9.79 -2.12 10.39
CA GLU A 345 10.74 -3.14 10.85
C GLU A 345 11.46 -2.70 12.12
N LEU A 346 11.84 -3.67 12.96
CA LEU A 346 12.64 -3.39 14.14
C LEU A 346 14.13 -3.43 13.76
N SER A 347 14.74 -2.24 13.62
CA SER A 347 16.18 -2.15 13.32
C SER A 347 17.05 -2.54 14.52
N TYR A 348 18.31 -2.91 14.25
CA TYR A 348 19.29 -3.20 15.29
C TYR A 348 19.41 -2.04 16.29
N GLU A 349 19.48 -0.80 15.79
CA GLU A 349 19.64 0.40 16.62
C GLU A 349 18.44 0.59 17.55
N LEU A 350 17.22 0.44 17.03
CA LEU A 350 16.00 0.57 17.83
C LEU A 350 15.91 -0.51 18.89
N ILE A 351 16.18 -1.77 18.53
CA ILE A 351 16.19 -2.88 19.49
C ILE A 351 17.25 -2.65 20.55
N ASN A 352 18.46 -2.25 20.16
CA ASN A 352 19.57 -2.00 21.06
C ASN A 352 19.28 -0.85 22.02
N GLU A 353 18.79 0.29 21.54
CA GLU A 353 18.41 1.44 22.36
C GLU A 353 17.35 1.05 23.41
N LYS A 354 16.26 0.40 22.97
CA LYS A 354 15.14 0.05 23.87
C LYS A 354 15.50 -1.06 24.85
N LEU A 355 16.23 -2.09 24.41
CA LEU A 355 16.68 -3.16 25.29
C LEU A 355 17.71 -2.67 26.31
N ILE A 356 18.69 -1.87 25.91
CA ILE A 356 19.66 -1.28 26.86
C ILE A 356 18.93 -0.38 27.85
N SER A 357 18.01 0.47 27.38
CA SER A 357 17.19 1.29 28.29
C SER A 357 16.39 0.45 29.28
N PHE A 358 15.81 -0.67 28.82
CA PHE A 358 15.09 -1.60 29.68
C PHE A 358 16.03 -2.28 30.69
N PHE A 359 17.18 -2.78 30.23
CA PHE A 359 18.17 -3.43 31.10
C PHE A 359 18.72 -2.47 32.15
N ASN A 360 19.04 -1.22 31.80
CA ASN A 360 19.49 -0.22 32.77
C ASN A 360 18.43 0.02 33.86
N LEU A 361 17.15 0.18 33.47
CA LEU A 361 16.05 0.39 34.42
C LEU A 361 15.80 -0.81 35.36
N VAL A 362 16.01 -2.03 34.86
CA VAL A 362 15.73 -3.27 35.60
C VAL A 362 16.94 -3.75 36.40
N LEU A 363 18.16 -3.65 35.86
CA LEU A 363 19.40 -4.08 36.51
C LEU A 363 19.79 -3.16 37.66
N ASP A 364 19.51 -1.85 37.58
CA ASP A 364 19.67 -0.92 38.71
C ASP A 364 18.82 -1.32 39.93
N LYS A 365 17.69 -2.00 39.69
CA LYS A 365 16.82 -2.55 40.75
C LYS A 365 17.23 -3.95 41.24
N LEU A 366 18.09 -4.67 40.51
CA LEU A 366 18.52 -6.03 40.83
C LEU A 366 19.83 -6.10 41.63
N SER A 367 20.27 -4.96 42.19
CA SER A 367 21.37 -4.77 43.17
C SER A 367 22.13 -6.04 43.60
N ASN A 368 23.24 -6.33 42.92
CA ASN A 368 24.41 -7.18 43.27
C ASN A 368 25.05 -7.88 42.05
N LEU A 369 24.86 -7.37 40.84
CA LEU A 369 25.64 -7.79 39.69
C LEU A 369 26.71 -6.74 39.43
N ASN A 370 27.98 -7.12 39.65
CA ASN A 370 29.15 -6.31 39.28
C ASN A 370 29.19 -6.18 37.75
N PHE A 371 28.44 -5.22 37.22
CA PHE A 371 28.77 -4.66 35.93
C PHE A 371 29.99 -3.79 36.14
N GLN A 372 31.17 -4.30 35.78
CA GLN A 372 32.21 -3.41 35.28
C GLN A 372 31.50 -2.53 34.25
N GLN A 373 31.42 -1.24 34.55
CA GLN A 373 30.86 -0.23 33.67
C GLN A 373 31.40 -0.48 32.26
N TYR A 374 30.60 -1.13 31.41
CA TYR A 374 30.73 -0.94 29.98
C TYR A 374 30.17 0.46 29.71
N ASN A 375 31.01 1.44 30.04
CA ASN A 375 31.14 2.66 29.28
C ASN A 375 31.56 2.26 27.86
N ILE A 376 30.69 1.57 27.11
CA ILE A 376 30.68 1.78 25.67
C ILE A 376 30.43 3.28 25.56
N LYS A 377 31.45 3.99 25.12
CA LYS A 377 31.46 5.44 24.98
C LYS A 377 30.18 5.90 24.27
N LEU A 378 29.17 6.25 25.06
CA LEU A 378 28.06 7.16 24.73
C LEU A 378 28.58 8.58 24.42
N LYS A 379 29.90 8.80 24.36
CA LYS A 379 30.48 10.08 23.95
C LYS A 379 30.15 10.44 22.51
N ASN A 380 29.85 9.46 21.64
CA ASN A 380 29.51 9.73 20.25
C ASN A 380 28.08 9.36 19.87
N GLN A 381 27.30 8.64 20.69
CA GLN A 381 25.96 8.21 20.26
C GLN A 381 25.00 9.38 20.14
N LYS A 382 25.00 10.31 21.10
CA LYS A 382 24.22 11.55 21.01
C LYS A 382 24.72 12.45 19.86
N ALA A 383 26.04 12.49 19.65
CA ALA A 383 26.61 13.21 18.51
C ALA A 383 26.25 12.56 17.16
N ILE A 384 26.19 11.23 17.09
CA ILE A 384 25.78 10.45 15.91
C ILE A 384 24.27 10.59 15.71
N GLU A 385 23.44 10.59 16.74
CA GLU A 385 22.00 10.86 16.67
C GLU A 385 21.73 12.30 16.25
N ASP A 386 22.46 13.27 16.81
CA ASP A 386 22.36 14.68 16.42
C ASP A 386 22.83 14.87 14.97
N LEU A 387 23.94 14.23 14.56
CA LEU A 387 24.38 14.21 13.16
C LEU A 387 23.35 13.50 12.28
N TYR A 388 22.83 12.34 12.70
CA TYR A 388 21.86 11.55 11.96
C TYR A 388 20.57 12.33 11.77
N ASN A 389 20.00 12.93 12.81
CA ASN A 389 18.80 13.78 12.75
C ASN A 389 19.03 15.05 11.94
N LYS A 390 20.20 15.68 12.10
CA LYS A 390 20.62 16.85 11.31
C LYS A 390 20.78 16.51 9.82
N PHE A 391 21.31 15.34 9.49
CA PHE A 391 21.50 14.91 8.11
C PHE A 391 20.24 14.30 7.51
N THR A 392 19.47 13.47 8.22
CA THR A 392 18.24 12.85 7.71
C THR A 392 17.17 13.87 7.36
N SER A 393 17.04 14.94 8.13
CA SER A 393 16.16 16.06 7.75
C SER A 393 16.63 16.82 6.49
N GLN A 394 17.90 16.68 6.13
CA GLN A 394 18.52 17.29 4.94
C GLN A 394 18.71 16.30 3.78
N LEU A 395 18.56 15.00 4.01
CA LEU A 395 18.70 13.99 2.98
C LEU A 395 17.49 14.09 2.04
N PRO A 396 17.70 14.27 0.73
CA PRO A 396 16.60 14.26 -0.21
C PRO A 396 15.92 12.88 -0.18
N ILE A 397 14.59 12.88 -0.11
CA ILE A 397 13.81 11.66 -0.27
C ILE A 397 14.08 11.15 -1.68
N ARG A 398 14.68 9.95 -1.77
CA ARG A 398 14.88 9.28 -3.06
C ARG A 398 13.55 8.69 -3.50
N GLU A 399 12.80 9.44 -4.29
CA GLU A 399 11.62 8.89 -4.94
C GLU A 399 12.05 7.84 -5.98
N PRO A 400 11.39 6.69 -6.01
CA PRO A 400 11.67 5.68 -7.02
C PRO A 400 11.29 6.21 -8.41
N THR A 401 12.05 5.80 -9.42
CA THR A 401 11.89 6.25 -10.81
C THR A 401 11.98 5.08 -11.78
N PHE A 402 11.56 5.31 -13.03
CA PHE A 402 11.60 4.31 -14.09
C PHE A 402 13.02 4.04 -14.58
N CYS A 403 13.29 2.80 -14.98
CA CYS A 403 14.55 2.41 -15.63
C CYS A 403 14.83 3.24 -16.88
N ALA A 404 16.11 3.37 -17.26
CA ALA A 404 16.47 3.84 -18.60
C ALA A 404 15.74 2.96 -19.64
N SER A 405 15.25 3.59 -20.72
CA SER A 405 14.48 2.92 -21.78
C SER A 405 13.16 2.23 -21.38
N CYS A 406 12.61 2.48 -20.19
CA CYS A 406 11.30 1.95 -19.80
C CYS A 406 10.16 2.58 -20.62
N SER A 407 9.28 1.75 -21.20
CA SER A 407 8.07 2.15 -21.93
C SER A 407 7.05 2.88 -21.04
N HIS A 408 6.88 2.47 -19.78
CA HIS A 408 5.92 3.10 -18.86
C HIS A 408 6.24 4.58 -18.63
N ARG A 409 7.53 4.96 -18.57
CA ARG A 409 7.94 6.36 -18.45
C ARG A 409 7.36 7.23 -19.55
N ASN A 410 7.39 6.72 -20.77
CA ASN A 410 6.89 7.40 -21.95
C ASN A 410 5.39 7.65 -21.84
N VAL A 411 4.64 6.66 -21.35
CA VAL A 411 3.19 6.77 -21.11
C VAL A 411 2.89 7.88 -20.11
N PHE A 412 3.54 7.88 -18.95
CA PHE A 412 3.28 8.87 -17.90
C PHE A 412 3.71 10.29 -18.31
N TYR A 413 4.79 10.42 -19.07
CA TYR A 413 5.17 11.70 -19.69
C TYR A 413 4.05 12.23 -20.61
N VAL A 414 3.53 11.38 -21.50
CA VAL A 414 2.44 11.75 -22.41
C VAL A 414 1.15 12.07 -21.64
N LEU A 415 0.77 11.25 -20.66
CA LEU A 415 -0.44 11.46 -19.86
C LEU A 415 -0.40 12.81 -19.12
N ARG A 416 0.74 13.14 -18.49
CA ARG A 416 0.93 14.45 -17.85
C ARG A 416 0.77 15.58 -18.86
N LYS A 417 1.42 15.48 -20.02
CA LYS A 417 1.34 16.50 -21.09
C LYS A 417 -0.11 16.71 -21.58
N VAL A 418 -0.84 15.63 -21.80
CA VAL A 418 -2.24 15.66 -22.24
C VAL A 418 -3.16 16.21 -21.15
N ALA A 419 -2.96 15.81 -19.89
CA ALA A 419 -3.73 16.32 -18.75
C ALA A 419 -3.55 17.82 -18.57
N ASP A 420 -2.30 18.31 -18.58
CA ASP A 420 -1.99 19.72 -18.41
C ASP A 420 -2.58 20.56 -19.56
N LYS A 421 -2.60 20.01 -20.78
CA LYS A 421 -3.20 20.66 -21.95
C LYS A 421 -4.71 20.78 -21.81
N LEU A 422 -5.42 19.69 -21.49
CA LEU A 422 -6.87 19.68 -21.32
C LEU A 422 -7.32 20.55 -20.14
N PHE A 423 -6.56 20.56 -19.05
CA PHE A 423 -6.83 21.42 -17.91
C PHE A 423 -6.73 22.90 -18.30
N LYS A 424 -5.66 23.30 -19.01
CA LYS A 424 -5.47 24.69 -19.47
C LYS A 424 -6.51 25.13 -20.50
N GLU A 425 -6.89 24.25 -21.42
CA GLU A 425 -7.81 24.60 -22.51
C GLU A 425 -9.29 24.63 -22.07
N GLN A 426 -9.70 23.72 -21.17
CA GLN A 426 -11.12 23.47 -20.90
C GLN A 426 -11.48 23.26 -19.42
N ASN A 427 -10.54 23.47 -18.49
CA ASN A 427 -10.69 23.15 -17.06
C ASN A 427 -11.16 21.70 -16.84
N PHE A 428 -10.64 20.80 -17.68
CA PHE A 428 -10.95 19.36 -17.67
C PHE A 428 -9.85 18.61 -16.94
N GLU A 429 -10.22 17.99 -15.82
CA GLU A 429 -9.29 17.34 -14.93
C GLU A 429 -9.33 15.82 -15.12
N LEU A 430 -8.17 15.25 -15.46
CA LEU A 430 -8.00 13.80 -15.45
C LEU A 430 -7.66 13.34 -14.04
N ILE A 431 -8.37 12.31 -13.59
CA ILE A 431 -8.11 11.58 -12.35
C ILE A 431 -7.47 10.25 -12.73
N PHE A 432 -6.30 9.95 -12.18
CA PHE A 432 -5.51 8.78 -12.52
C PHE A 432 -5.60 7.72 -11.43
N GLY A 433 -6.37 6.67 -11.69
CA GLY A 433 -6.46 5.52 -10.81
C GLY A 433 -5.25 4.62 -10.94
N GLY A 434 -4.46 4.49 -9.88
CA GLY A 434 -3.27 3.66 -9.89
C GLY A 434 -3.46 2.28 -9.29
N ASP A 435 -2.52 1.41 -9.63
CA ASP A 435 -2.39 0.06 -9.12
C ASP A 435 -0.95 -0.16 -8.63
N ILE A 436 -0.67 -1.29 -8.01
CA ILE A 436 0.67 -1.60 -7.49
C ILE A 436 1.52 -2.33 -8.55
N GLY A 437 2.66 -1.70 -8.92
CA GLY A 437 3.60 -2.23 -9.91
C GLY A 437 4.61 -1.18 -10.35
N CYS A 438 5.38 -1.44 -11.43
CA CYS A 438 6.37 -0.45 -11.92
C CYS A 438 5.76 0.91 -12.24
N TYR A 439 4.48 0.94 -12.61
CA TYR A 439 3.73 2.12 -12.95
C TYR A 439 3.26 2.92 -11.72
N THR A 440 3.40 2.39 -10.49
CA THR A 440 3.28 3.18 -9.24
C THR A 440 4.25 4.36 -9.24
N MET A 441 5.40 4.26 -9.92
CA MET A 441 6.37 5.35 -10.04
C MET A 441 5.85 6.56 -10.80
N GLY A 442 4.72 6.43 -11.51
CA GLY A 442 4.01 7.54 -12.13
C GLY A 442 3.41 8.54 -11.12
N MET A 443 3.35 8.19 -9.83
CA MET A 443 2.94 9.13 -8.77
C MET A 443 4.00 10.19 -8.46
N SER A 444 5.28 9.83 -8.61
CA SER A 444 6.42 10.69 -8.29
C SER A 444 6.53 11.86 -9.29
N LEU A 445 7.22 12.92 -8.89
CA LEU A 445 7.57 13.98 -9.84
C LEU A 445 8.53 13.43 -10.91
N PRO A 446 8.41 13.85 -12.19
CA PRO A 446 7.58 14.96 -12.72
C PRO A 446 6.16 14.57 -13.17
N TYR A 447 5.76 13.31 -13.04
CA TYR A 447 4.54 12.81 -13.68
C TYR A 447 3.29 13.08 -12.87
N SER A 448 3.33 12.87 -11.55
CA SER A 448 2.18 13.05 -10.64
C SER A 448 0.85 12.50 -11.18
N ALA A 449 0.90 11.42 -11.96
CA ALA A 449 -0.18 10.91 -12.80
C ALA A 449 -0.71 9.58 -12.25
N ILE A 450 -0.74 9.48 -10.92
CA ILE A 450 -1.36 8.42 -10.13
C ILE A 450 -1.87 9.09 -8.85
N ASP A 451 -3.18 9.03 -8.63
CA ASP A 451 -3.85 9.68 -7.50
C ASP A 451 -4.10 8.73 -6.32
N TRP A 452 -4.13 7.41 -6.55
CA TRP A 452 -4.22 6.38 -5.50
C TRP A 452 -3.49 5.08 -5.88
N VAL A 453 -3.08 4.32 -4.87
CA VAL A 453 -2.51 2.96 -4.99
C VAL A 453 -2.93 2.16 -3.76
N ILE A 454 -3.72 1.10 -3.95
CA ILE A 454 -4.36 0.35 -2.85
C ILE A 454 -3.92 -1.11 -2.81
N SER A 455 -4.34 -1.92 -3.78
CA SER A 455 -3.95 -3.33 -3.91
C SER A 455 -3.98 -3.75 -5.37
N MET A 456 -3.45 -4.93 -5.69
CA MET A 456 -3.41 -5.43 -7.07
C MET A 456 -4.83 -5.54 -7.66
N GLY A 457 -5.07 -4.82 -8.75
CA GLY A 457 -6.35 -4.80 -9.47
C GLY A 457 -7.33 -3.72 -9.01
N SER A 458 -7.01 -2.94 -7.96
CA SER A 458 -7.92 -1.94 -7.40
C SER A 458 -8.06 -0.67 -8.22
N SER A 459 -7.16 -0.43 -9.19
CA SER A 459 -7.23 0.75 -10.06
C SER A 459 -8.59 0.86 -10.75
N ILE A 460 -9.11 -0.26 -11.25
CA ILE A 460 -10.33 -0.32 -12.05
C ILE A 460 -11.59 -0.25 -11.17
N GLY A 461 -11.65 -1.04 -10.08
CA GLY A 461 -12.81 -1.06 -9.19
C GLY A 461 -13.06 0.28 -8.49
N ILE A 462 -12.00 0.92 -7.98
CA ILE A 462 -12.13 2.25 -7.37
C ILE A 462 -12.55 3.30 -8.41
N SER A 463 -11.98 3.22 -9.61
CA SER A 463 -12.38 4.09 -10.72
C SER A 463 -13.84 3.94 -11.08
N ASN A 464 -14.38 2.73 -11.02
CA ASN A 464 -15.80 2.45 -11.24
C ASN A 464 -16.67 3.21 -10.22
N GLY A 465 -16.37 3.10 -8.94
CA GLY A 465 -17.08 3.82 -7.87
C GLY A 465 -17.08 5.34 -8.07
N ILE A 466 -15.92 5.92 -8.36
CA ILE A 466 -15.78 7.37 -8.63
C ILE A 466 -16.60 7.76 -9.86
N ALA A 467 -16.49 7.02 -10.96
CA ALA A 467 -17.17 7.34 -12.21
C ALA A 467 -18.69 7.20 -12.13
N GLN A 468 -19.22 6.26 -11.34
CA GLN A 468 -20.65 6.17 -11.05
C GLN A 468 -21.16 7.48 -10.43
N VAL A 469 -20.42 8.01 -9.45
CA VAL A 469 -20.80 9.27 -8.80
C VAL A 469 -20.76 10.43 -9.80
N LEU A 470 -19.64 10.59 -10.52
CA LEU A 470 -19.49 11.66 -11.51
C LEU A 470 -20.55 11.61 -12.64
N LYS A 471 -21.07 10.42 -12.97
CA LYS A 471 -22.11 10.24 -14.00
C LYS A 471 -23.51 10.59 -13.49
N TYR A 472 -23.86 10.11 -12.30
CA TYR A 472 -25.25 10.10 -11.83
C TYR A 472 -25.57 11.17 -10.79
N PHE A 473 -24.59 11.59 -9.98
CA PHE A 473 -24.78 12.70 -9.05
C PHE A 473 -24.60 14.01 -9.80
N LYS A 474 -25.69 14.79 -9.89
CA LYS A 474 -25.72 16.05 -10.65
C LYS A 474 -25.54 17.24 -9.73
N ASP A 475 -24.87 18.25 -10.28
CA ASP A 475 -24.86 19.61 -9.76
C ASP A 475 -26.28 20.14 -9.55
N ASP A 476 -26.63 20.45 -8.30
CA ASP A 476 -27.77 21.29 -7.99
C ASP A 476 -27.30 22.75 -8.04
N SER A 477 -28.02 23.58 -8.81
CA SER A 477 -27.64 24.97 -9.13
C SER A 477 -27.46 25.92 -7.93
N ASN A 478 -27.75 25.48 -6.71
CA ASN A 478 -27.70 26.25 -5.46
C ASN A 478 -26.59 25.84 -4.48
N SER A 479 -25.69 24.93 -4.85
CA SER A 479 -24.63 24.45 -3.96
C SER A 479 -23.35 25.29 -4.08
N GLN A 480 -22.81 25.78 -2.95
CA GLN A 480 -21.51 26.44 -2.92
C GLN A 480 -20.41 25.45 -3.31
N LYS A 481 -19.72 25.70 -4.44
CA LYS A 481 -18.68 24.83 -4.98
C LYS A 481 -17.30 25.19 -4.41
N THR A 482 -16.58 24.19 -3.93
CA THR A 482 -15.12 24.28 -3.76
C THR A 482 -14.41 24.36 -5.11
N GLU A 483 -13.12 24.73 -5.13
CA GLU A 483 -12.36 24.88 -6.39
C GLU A 483 -12.22 23.55 -7.16
N SER A 484 -12.14 22.42 -6.46
CA SER A 484 -12.18 21.06 -7.02
C SER A 484 -13.56 20.64 -7.57
N GLN A 485 -14.64 21.29 -7.14
CA GLN A 485 -16.01 21.05 -7.64
C GLN A 485 -16.35 21.89 -8.88
N LYS A 486 -15.42 22.73 -9.35
CA LYS A 486 -15.60 23.57 -10.54
C LYS A 486 -15.04 22.94 -11.82
N SER A 487 -14.10 22.00 -11.72
CA SER A 487 -13.54 21.27 -12.86
C SER A 487 -14.45 20.12 -13.30
N LYS A 488 -14.48 19.84 -14.61
CA LYS A 488 -15.10 18.61 -15.12
C LYS A 488 -14.09 17.48 -14.97
N GLN A 489 -14.45 16.43 -14.24
CA GLN A 489 -13.55 15.33 -13.93
C GLN A 489 -13.79 14.10 -14.82
N TYR A 490 -12.71 13.40 -15.18
CA TYR A 490 -12.78 12.15 -15.93
C TYR A 490 -11.73 11.16 -15.44
N VAL A 491 -12.13 9.90 -15.27
CA VAL A 491 -11.32 8.88 -14.60
C VAL A 491 -10.57 8.02 -15.61
N VAL A 492 -9.28 7.83 -15.37
CA VAL A 492 -8.35 7.00 -16.13
C VAL A 492 -7.71 5.98 -15.19
N ALA A 493 -8.14 4.72 -15.26
CA ALA A 493 -7.53 3.62 -14.53
C ALA A 493 -6.26 3.13 -15.25
N ILE A 494 -5.18 2.91 -14.52
CA ILE A 494 -3.88 2.46 -15.03
C ILE A 494 -3.49 1.18 -14.32
N ILE A 495 -3.23 0.12 -15.10
CA ILE A 495 -2.94 -1.21 -14.59
C ILE A 495 -1.86 -1.88 -15.44
N GLY A 496 -1.02 -2.72 -14.85
CA GLY A 496 -0.09 -3.57 -15.61
C GLY A 496 -0.78 -4.83 -16.13
N ASP A 497 -0.24 -5.45 -17.17
CA ASP A 497 -0.68 -6.74 -17.72
C ASP A 497 -0.83 -7.85 -16.65
N SER A 498 0.20 -8.09 -15.85
CA SER A 498 0.20 -9.11 -14.80
C SER A 498 -0.85 -8.83 -13.72
N THR A 499 -0.95 -7.57 -13.29
CA THR A 499 -1.98 -7.12 -12.35
C THR A 499 -3.39 -7.22 -12.94
N PHE A 500 -3.54 -6.99 -14.25
CA PHE A 500 -4.79 -7.15 -14.97
C PHE A 500 -5.28 -8.60 -14.92
N PHE A 501 -4.40 -9.58 -15.15
CA PHE A 501 -4.74 -11.00 -15.01
C PHE A 501 -4.96 -11.43 -13.55
N HIS A 502 -4.32 -10.76 -12.59
CA HIS A 502 -4.48 -11.06 -11.16
C HIS A 502 -5.90 -10.76 -10.68
N CYS A 503 -6.38 -9.52 -10.84
CA CYS A 503 -7.70 -9.08 -10.36
C CYS A 503 -8.36 -7.98 -11.23
N GLY A 504 -7.71 -7.52 -12.30
CA GLY A 504 -8.22 -6.41 -13.12
C GLY A 504 -9.33 -6.81 -14.10
N ILE A 505 -9.37 -8.07 -14.55
CA ILE A 505 -10.42 -8.56 -15.48
C ILE A 505 -11.81 -8.37 -14.86
N GLN A 506 -11.96 -8.66 -13.57
CA GLN A 506 -13.23 -8.55 -12.85
C GLN A 506 -13.73 -7.10 -12.82
N GLY A 507 -12.83 -6.15 -12.56
CA GLY A 507 -13.14 -4.72 -12.62
C GLY A 507 -13.56 -4.29 -14.02
N LEU A 508 -12.85 -4.76 -15.07
CA LEU A 508 -13.18 -4.42 -16.45
C LEU A 508 -14.56 -4.95 -16.86
N LEU A 509 -14.88 -6.20 -16.49
CA LEU A 509 -16.20 -6.78 -16.73
C LEU A 509 -17.30 -5.96 -16.03
N ASN A 510 -17.05 -5.46 -14.82
CA ASN A 510 -18.03 -4.62 -14.13
C ASN A 510 -18.24 -3.26 -14.83
N ILE A 511 -17.17 -2.63 -15.35
CA ILE A 511 -17.29 -1.40 -16.14
C ILE A 511 -18.07 -1.63 -17.44
N LEU A 512 -17.81 -2.75 -18.12
CA LEU A 512 -18.53 -3.11 -19.36
C LEU A 512 -20.03 -3.32 -19.08
N LYS A 513 -20.37 -3.99 -17.99
CA LYS A 513 -21.74 -4.18 -17.52
C LYS A 513 -22.44 -2.85 -17.22
N SER A 514 -21.76 -1.96 -16.49
CA SER A 514 -22.32 -0.68 -16.04
C SER A 514 -22.23 0.44 -17.12
N ASN A 515 -21.58 0.14 -18.26
CA ASN A 515 -21.37 1.04 -19.39
C ASN A 515 -20.94 2.46 -18.97
N LEU A 516 -19.90 2.51 -18.14
CA LEU A 516 -19.36 3.77 -17.62
C LEU A 516 -18.30 4.35 -18.55
N ASP A 517 -18.27 5.69 -18.60
CA ASP A 517 -17.30 6.45 -19.35
C ASP A 517 -16.00 6.54 -18.54
N ILE A 518 -15.17 5.50 -18.65
CA ILE A 518 -13.87 5.36 -17.98
C ILE A 518 -12.83 4.97 -19.00
N SER A 519 -11.62 5.48 -18.88
CA SER A 519 -10.49 4.97 -19.65
C SER A 519 -9.67 3.97 -18.84
N VAL A 520 -9.35 2.83 -19.42
CA VAL A 520 -8.47 1.82 -18.82
C VAL A 520 -7.21 1.71 -19.67
N ILE A 521 -6.05 1.97 -19.07
CA ILE A 521 -4.74 1.85 -19.72
C ILE A 521 -4.04 0.63 -19.13
N ILE A 522 -3.90 -0.41 -19.96
CA ILE A 522 -3.17 -1.62 -19.65
C ILE A 522 -1.75 -1.48 -20.19
N LEU A 523 -0.78 -1.50 -19.29
CA LEU A 523 0.64 -1.42 -19.62
C LEU A 523 1.21 -2.83 -19.76
N ASN A 524 1.49 -3.24 -20.99
CA ASN A 524 1.97 -4.58 -21.32
C ASN A 524 3.49 -4.57 -21.50
N ASN A 525 4.21 -4.92 -20.44
CA ASN A 525 5.66 -5.07 -20.48
C ASN A 525 6.12 -6.53 -20.58
N TYR A 526 5.16 -7.46 -20.62
CA TYR A 526 5.36 -8.90 -20.74
C TYR A 526 5.99 -9.57 -19.51
N TYR A 527 6.10 -8.91 -18.36
CA TYR A 527 6.80 -9.45 -17.19
C TYR A 527 6.29 -8.90 -15.86
N ILE A 528 6.26 -9.75 -14.82
CA ILE A 528 6.05 -9.32 -13.43
C ILE A 528 7.35 -8.70 -12.88
N ALA A 529 7.65 -7.49 -13.34
CA ALA A 529 8.99 -6.89 -13.25
C ALA A 529 9.47 -6.64 -11.80
N MET A 530 8.59 -6.20 -10.88
CA MET A 530 9.02 -5.86 -9.51
C MET A 530 9.30 -7.06 -8.61
N THR A 531 8.74 -8.24 -8.89
CA THR A 531 8.80 -9.41 -8.00
C THR A 531 9.82 -10.46 -8.45
N GLY A 532 10.63 -10.15 -9.46
CA GLY A 532 11.63 -11.08 -9.99
C GLY A 532 11.54 -11.36 -11.49
N HIS A 533 10.78 -10.56 -12.26
CA HIS A 533 10.69 -10.68 -13.73
C HIS A 533 10.10 -12.02 -14.20
N GLN A 534 9.16 -12.58 -13.45
CA GLN A 534 8.45 -13.78 -13.87
C GLN A 534 7.69 -13.53 -15.18
N PRO A 535 7.60 -14.52 -16.08
CA PRO A 535 6.70 -14.42 -17.22
C PRO A 535 5.25 -14.32 -16.76
N THR A 536 4.44 -13.65 -17.56
CA THR A 536 2.98 -13.52 -17.44
C THR A 536 2.31 -14.16 -18.66
N LEU A 537 0.98 -14.20 -18.70
CA LEU A 537 0.23 -14.77 -19.83
C LEU A 537 0.57 -14.13 -21.18
N THR A 538 0.88 -12.84 -21.19
CA THR A 538 1.24 -12.08 -22.40
C THR A 538 2.69 -12.26 -22.83
N THR A 539 3.55 -12.93 -22.04
CA THR A 539 4.94 -13.15 -22.44
C THR A 539 5.00 -14.01 -23.71
N PRO A 540 5.50 -13.48 -24.84
CA PRO A 540 5.62 -14.23 -26.08
C PRO A 540 6.57 -15.42 -25.94
N VAL A 541 6.27 -16.52 -26.65
CA VAL A 541 7.12 -17.73 -26.65
C VAL A 541 8.58 -17.41 -27.01
N PRO A 542 8.90 -16.64 -28.07
CA PRO A 542 10.30 -16.28 -28.36
C PRO A 542 11.00 -15.52 -27.22
N LEU A 543 10.25 -14.73 -26.43
CA LEU A 543 10.80 -14.04 -25.26
C LEU A 543 11.03 -15.00 -24.08
N SER A 544 10.29 -16.10 -24.00
CA SER A 544 10.46 -17.19 -23.03
C SER A 544 11.53 -18.21 -23.43
N GLU A 545 11.78 -18.41 -24.73
CA GLU A 545 12.73 -19.42 -25.23
C GLU A 545 14.20 -19.01 -25.10
N ILE A 546 14.49 -17.71 -24.95
CA ILE A 546 15.85 -17.24 -24.66
C ILE A 546 16.34 -17.80 -23.31
N GLU A 547 15.45 -18.10 -22.36
CA GLU A 547 15.79 -18.83 -21.11
C GLU A 547 16.14 -20.32 -21.36
N LYS A 548 15.75 -20.92 -22.49
CA LYS A 548 16.11 -22.31 -22.82
C LYS A 548 17.57 -22.46 -23.25
N GLU A 549 18.17 -21.40 -23.81
CA GLU A 549 19.54 -21.43 -24.34
C GLU A 549 20.59 -20.98 -23.31
N SER A 550 20.22 -20.12 -22.35
CA SER A 550 21.11 -19.73 -21.25
C SER A 550 20.95 -20.65 -20.02
N ILE A 551 21.93 -21.54 -19.84
CA ILE A 551 22.27 -22.26 -18.59
C ILE A 551 21.39 -23.50 -18.27
N LYS A 552 22.00 -24.70 -18.32
CA LYS A 552 21.76 -25.98 -17.57
C LYS A 552 20.48 -26.16 -16.71
N SER A 553 19.34 -25.65 -17.16
CA SER A 553 18.07 -25.62 -16.43
C SER A 553 16.90 -25.89 -17.39
N GLN A 554 17.12 -26.78 -18.35
CA GLN A 554 16.05 -27.45 -19.12
C GLN A 554 14.98 -28.11 -18.23
N SER A 555 15.22 -28.25 -16.92
CA SER A 555 14.25 -28.75 -15.94
C SER A 555 13.36 -27.67 -15.30
N TYR A 556 13.68 -26.37 -15.34
CA TYR A 556 12.88 -25.36 -14.64
C TYR A 556 11.64 -24.94 -15.44
N LEU A 557 11.76 -24.65 -16.74
CA LEU A 557 10.60 -24.21 -17.55
C LEU A 557 9.72 -25.36 -18.05
N ASN A 558 10.28 -26.54 -18.33
CA ASN A 558 9.47 -27.72 -18.67
C ASN A 558 8.54 -28.13 -17.52
N ASN A 559 8.86 -27.73 -16.27
CA ASN A 559 8.02 -27.94 -15.10
C ASN A 559 6.97 -26.82 -14.88
N PHE A 560 7.04 -25.69 -15.59
CA PHE A 560 6.03 -24.61 -15.53
C PHE A 560 4.93 -24.72 -16.60
N GLY A 561 4.96 -25.75 -17.46
CA GLY A 561 3.81 -26.13 -18.29
C GLY A 561 3.39 -25.13 -19.38
N PHE A 562 4.19 -24.10 -19.70
CA PHE A 562 3.92 -23.16 -20.78
C PHE A 562 4.19 -23.81 -22.16
N GLN A 563 3.28 -24.69 -22.58
CA GLN A 563 3.22 -25.25 -23.95
C GLN A 563 2.22 -24.47 -24.84
N GLY A 564 1.71 -23.32 -24.37
CA GLY A 564 0.63 -22.56 -25.01
C GLY A 564 1.08 -21.48 -26.00
N LYS A 565 0.14 -21.06 -26.87
CA LYS A 565 0.28 -19.90 -27.77
C LYS A 565 0.40 -18.60 -26.96
N SER A 566 1.05 -17.58 -27.53
CA SER A 566 1.09 -16.22 -26.95
C SER A 566 -0.33 -15.68 -26.76
N PHE A 567 -0.66 -15.24 -25.54
CA PHE A 567 -1.96 -14.63 -25.24
C PHE A 567 -2.03 -13.21 -25.80
N ASN A 568 -3.03 -12.92 -26.63
CA ASN A 568 -3.26 -11.60 -27.21
C ASN A 568 -4.31 -10.82 -26.38
N LEU A 569 -3.89 -9.75 -25.71
CA LEU A 569 -4.78 -8.91 -24.90
C LEU A 569 -5.87 -8.22 -25.74
N TYR A 570 -5.56 -7.78 -26.95
CA TYR A 570 -6.52 -7.10 -27.82
C TYR A 570 -7.67 -8.03 -28.20
N ASP A 571 -7.35 -9.25 -28.63
CA ASP A 571 -8.34 -10.26 -29.01
C ASP A 571 -9.20 -10.67 -27.80
N PHE A 572 -8.59 -10.83 -26.63
CA PHE A 572 -9.32 -11.15 -25.40
C PHE A 572 -10.31 -10.03 -25.02
N ILE A 573 -9.85 -8.79 -24.98
CA ILE A 573 -10.65 -7.64 -24.53
C ILE A 573 -11.79 -7.33 -25.51
N THR A 574 -11.55 -7.49 -26.81
CA THR A 574 -12.61 -7.38 -27.82
C THR A 574 -13.62 -8.53 -27.69
N SER A 575 -13.16 -9.75 -27.43
CA SER A 575 -14.03 -10.94 -27.26
C SER A 575 -14.97 -10.86 -26.07
N ILE A 576 -14.58 -10.20 -24.97
CA ILE A 576 -15.45 -9.99 -23.79
C ILE A 576 -16.45 -8.84 -23.97
N GLY A 577 -16.51 -8.21 -25.16
CA GLY A 577 -17.55 -7.26 -25.54
C GLY A 577 -17.12 -5.78 -25.54
N SER A 578 -15.84 -5.47 -25.35
CA SER A 578 -15.38 -4.08 -25.49
C SER A 578 -15.32 -3.64 -26.95
N LYS A 579 -15.92 -2.49 -27.25
CA LYS A 579 -15.98 -1.91 -28.61
C LYS A 579 -14.83 -0.93 -28.88
N ASN A 580 -14.31 -0.28 -27.84
CA ASN A 580 -13.29 0.76 -27.97
C ASN A 580 -11.97 0.25 -27.39
N VAL A 581 -11.20 -0.47 -28.22
CA VAL A 581 -9.89 -1.02 -27.84
C VAL A 581 -8.83 -0.44 -28.77
N TYR A 582 -7.74 0.04 -28.19
CA TYR A 582 -6.64 0.68 -28.92
C TYR A 582 -5.32 0.04 -28.50
N SER A 583 -4.57 -0.53 -29.45
CA SER A 583 -3.19 -0.98 -29.22
C SER A 583 -2.23 0.12 -29.65
N LEU A 584 -1.30 0.48 -28.77
CA LEU A 584 -0.33 1.56 -28.95
C LEU A 584 1.09 1.04 -28.65
N ASP A 585 2.07 1.55 -29.37
CA ASP A 585 3.48 1.32 -29.06
C ASP A 585 3.94 2.33 -27.99
N GLY A 586 4.44 1.83 -26.87
CA GLY A 586 4.98 2.60 -25.77
C GLY A 586 6.20 3.45 -26.11
N PHE A 587 6.81 3.28 -27.29
CA PHE A 587 7.92 4.10 -27.79
C PHE A 587 7.49 5.15 -28.81
N ASP A 588 6.27 5.08 -29.36
CA ASP A 588 5.72 6.09 -30.27
C ASP A 588 4.98 7.19 -29.50
N ILE A 589 5.75 8.17 -29.00
CA ILE A 589 5.24 9.30 -28.21
C ILE A 589 4.15 10.07 -28.93
N LYS A 590 4.30 10.32 -30.24
CA LYS A 590 3.39 11.19 -30.98
C LYS A 590 2.04 10.51 -31.17
N ASN A 591 2.05 9.24 -31.59
CA ASN A 591 0.82 8.47 -31.73
C ASN A 591 0.10 8.32 -30.39
N MET A 592 0.82 8.04 -29.30
CA MET A 592 0.22 8.00 -27.95
C MET A 592 -0.40 9.34 -27.55
N GLU A 593 0.31 10.46 -27.76
CA GLU A 593 -0.19 11.81 -27.44
C GLU A 593 -1.45 12.15 -28.22
N ASP A 594 -1.41 11.99 -29.55
CA ASP A 594 -2.53 12.27 -30.43
C ASP A 594 -3.73 11.40 -30.06
N LYS A 595 -3.50 10.11 -29.78
CA LYS A 595 -4.58 9.18 -29.44
C LYS A 595 -5.21 9.49 -28.08
N PHE A 596 -4.43 9.63 -27.01
CA PHE A 596 -4.95 9.98 -25.68
C PHE A 596 -5.68 11.33 -25.72
N TYR A 597 -5.08 12.35 -26.33
CA TYR A 597 -5.72 13.65 -26.46
C TYR A 597 -7.04 13.57 -27.23
N SER A 598 -7.08 12.87 -28.37
CA SER A 598 -8.30 12.74 -29.18
C SER A 598 -9.46 12.05 -28.45
N VAL A 599 -9.17 11.09 -27.57
CA VAL A 599 -10.19 10.35 -26.81
C VAL A 599 -10.66 11.18 -25.62
N PHE A 600 -9.73 11.69 -24.79
CA PHE A 600 -10.09 12.47 -23.61
C PHE A 600 -10.79 13.78 -23.98
N LYS A 601 -10.39 14.40 -25.10
CA LYS A 601 -11.06 15.61 -25.62
C LYS A 601 -12.54 15.40 -25.92
N LYS A 602 -12.96 14.21 -26.39
CA LYS A 602 -14.40 13.93 -26.61
C LYS A 602 -15.21 14.10 -25.33
N PHE A 603 -14.69 13.60 -24.20
CA PHE A 603 -15.34 13.73 -22.90
C PHE A 603 -15.28 15.17 -22.37
N ALA A 604 -14.16 15.87 -22.61
CA ALA A 604 -14.02 17.28 -22.27
C ALA A 604 -15.03 18.16 -23.04
N ASP A 605 -15.25 17.85 -24.32
CA ASP A 605 -16.27 18.45 -25.19
C ASP A 605 -17.71 18.05 -24.79
N GLY A 606 -17.88 17.15 -23.82
CA GLY A 606 -19.17 16.80 -23.22
C GLY A 606 -19.83 15.55 -23.77
N ALA A 607 -19.11 14.72 -24.54
CA ALA A 607 -19.62 13.41 -24.93
C ALA A 607 -19.90 12.53 -23.71
N LYS A 608 -21.00 11.75 -23.77
CA LYS A 608 -21.45 10.86 -22.70
C LYS A 608 -21.93 9.54 -23.29
N ASN A 609 -21.88 8.48 -22.49
CA ASN A 609 -22.29 7.12 -22.84
C ASN A 609 -21.55 6.57 -24.06
N LEU A 610 -20.26 6.92 -24.20
CA LEU A 610 -19.37 6.29 -25.17
C LEU A 610 -18.88 4.92 -24.68
N GLY A 611 -19.08 4.64 -23.39
CA GLY A 611 -18.63 3.42 -22.74
C GLY A 611 -17.12 3.43 -22.50
N PRO A 612 -16.57 2.33 -21.96
CA PRO A 612 -15.17 2.28 -21.61
C PRO A 612 -14.26 2.44 -22.83
N GLN A 613 -13.14 3.14 -22.64
CA GLN A 613 -12.08 3.30 -23.63
C GLN A 613 -10.85 2.54 -23.15
N ILE A 614 -10.44 1.50 -23.86
CA ILE A 614 -9.37 0.61 -23.41
C ILE A 614 -8.14 0.84 -24.27
N PHE A 615 -7.02 1.11 -23.63
CA PHE A 615 -5.72 1.27 -24.26
C PHE A 615 -4.80 0.14 -23.80
N ILE A 616 -4.17 -0.54 -24.73
CA ILE A 616 -3.12 -1.51 -24.49
C ILE A 616 -1.84 -0.87 -24.99
N VAL A 617 -0.93 -0.53 -24.08
CA VAL A 617 0.36 0.06 -24.45
C VAL A 617 1.43 -1.02 -24.34
N GLU A 618 1.98 -1.39 -25.49
CA GLU A 618 2.99 -2.42 -25.64
C GLU A 618 4.39 -1.85 -25.40
N GLY A 619 5.23 -2.55 -24.65
CA GLY A 619 6.64 -2.18 -24.54
C GLY A 619 7.38 -3.02 -23.50
N GLU A 620 8.23 -3.92 -23.99
CA GLU A 620 8.96 -4.89 -23.18
C GLU A 620 9.78 -4.25 -22.04
N CYS A 621 9.85 -4.95 -20.91
CA CYS A 621 10.66 -4.53 -19.77
C CYS A 621 12.12 -4.25 -20.17
N ALA A 622 12.57 -3.01 -19.97
CA ALA A 622 13.93 -2.57 -20.30
C ALA A 622 15.03 -3.41 -19.62
N LEU A 623 14.77 -3.91 -18.41
CA LEU A 623 15.74 -4.77 -17.70
C LEU A 623 15.88 -6.14 -18.37
N MET A 624 14.79 -6.71 -18.89
CA MET A 624 14.84 -7.98 -19.63
C MET A 624 15.59 -7.82 -20.95
N ILE A 625 15.40 -6.69 -21.63
CA ILE A 625 16.17 -6.37 -22.83
C ILE A 625 17.65 -6.23 -22.52
N LYS A 626 18.00 -5.57 -21.42
CA LYS A 626 19.39 -5.46 -20.97
C LYS A 626 20.02 -6.84 -20.70
N ILE A 627 19.30 -7.73 -20.01
CA ILE A 627 19.76 -9.10 -19.72
C ILE A 627 19.98 -9.87 -21.03
N LYS A 628 18.98 -9.90 -21.93
CA LYS A 628 19.08 -10.57 -23.24
C LYS A 628 20.20 -10.00 -24.10
N ALA A 629 20.40 -8.69 -24.04
CA ALA A 629 21.55 -8.06 -24.68
C ALA A 629 22.84 -8.60 -24.06
N GLN A 630 23.05 -8.54 -22.76
CA GLN A 630 24.28 -9.05 -22.11
C GLN A 630 24.57 -10.53 -22.41
N GLU A 631 23.55 -11.39 -22.46
CA GLU A 631 23.71 -12.81 -22.82
C GLU A 631 24.19 -12.99 -24.27
N LYS A 632 23.66 -12.22 -25.22
CA LYS A 632 24.18 -12.17 -26.59
C LYS A 632 25.63 -11.69 -26.69
N TRP A 633 26.12 -10.94 -25.70
CA TRP A 633 27.52 -10.48 -25.65
C TRP A 633 28.47 -11.54 -25.06
N ASN A 634 27.94 -12.56 -24.36
CA ASN A 634 28.71 -13.70 -23.85
C ASN A 634 28.84 -14.86 -24.86
N LEU A 635 28.21 -14.76 -26.04
CA LEU A 635 28.49 -15.63 -27.17
C LEU A 635 29.76 -15.14 -27.89
N PRO A 636 30.68 -16.03 -28.31
CA PRO A 636 31.85 -15.63 -29.08
C PRO A 636 31.39 -14.93 -30.36
N ARG A 637 31.55 -13.61 -30.41
CA ARG A 637 31.24 -12.83 -31.61
C ARG A 637 32.23 -13.21 -32.69
N GLY A 638 31.72 -13.83 -33.76
CA GLY A 638 32.35 -13.71 -35.07
C GLY A 638 32.47 -12.22 -35.46
N PRO A 639 33.37 -11.87 -36.37
CA PRO A 639 33.71 -10.49 -36.70
C PRO A 639 32.62 -9.81 -37.55
N GLU A 640 31.41 -9.66 -37.01
CA GLU A 640 30.38 -8.86 -37.67
C GLU A 640 30.44 -7.41 -37.18
N LYS A 641 31.19 -6.64 -37.98
CA LYS A 641 31.32 -5.20 -37.99
C LYS A 641 29.96 -4.52 -38.25
N GLY A 642 29.24 -4.18 -37.19
CA GLY A 642 28.27 -3.07 -37.23
C GLY A 642 28.98 -1.75 -36.88
N ASN A 643 28.60 -0.63 -37.50
CA ASN A 643 29.08 0.67 -37.02
C ASN A 643 28.54 0.89 -35.60
N GLU A 644 29.43 1.04 -34.61
CA GLU A 644 29.02 1.42 -33.26
C GLU A 644 28.44 2.84 -33.29
N TYR A 645 27.42 3.12 -32.49
CA TYR A 645 26.86 4.46 -32.37
C TYR A 645 26.53 4.80 -30.93
N TYR A 646 26.49 6.10 -30.64
CA TYR A 646 26.07 6.62 -29.35
C TYR A 646 25.16 7.83 -29.51
N LEU A 647 24.42 8.13 -28.46
CA LEU A 647 23.59 9.32 -28.39
C LEU A 647 24.40 10.44 -27.73
N LYS A 648 24.47 11.59 -28.40
CA LYS A 648 25.17 12.76 -27.90
C LYS A 648 24.20 13.93 -27.76
N ILE A 649 24.26 14.60 -26.61
CA ILE A 649 23.65 15.91 -26.43
C ILE A 649 24.64 16.96 -26.94
N MET A 650 24.21 17.74 -27.94
CA MET A 650 25.03 18.76 -28.58
C MET A 650 25.28 19.94 -27.62
N GLN A 651 26.43 20.60 -27.76
CA GLN A 651 26.76 21.80 -26.98
C GLN A 651 25.79 22.96 -27.23
N THR A 652 25.09 22.96 -28.37
CA THR A 652 24.04 23.93 -28.71
C THR A 652 22.73 23.71 -27.95
N CYS A 653 22.67 22.74 -27.03
CA CYS A 653 21.48 22.48 -26.22
C CYS A 653 21.11 23.72 -25.38
N PRO A 654 19.89 24.28 -25.54
CA PRO A 654 19.46 25.45 -24.78
C PRO A 654 19.07 25.10 -23.33
N ARG A 655 19.20 23.85 -22.92
CA ARG A 655 18.87 23.35 -21.57
C ARG A 655 17.41 23.63 -21.15
N CYS A 656 16.49 23.43 -22.09
CA CYS A 656 15.04 23.62 -21.88
C CYS A 656 14.38 22.67 -20.86
N ASN A 657 15.12 21.72 -20.28
CA ASN A 657 14.67 20.77 -19.27
C ASN A 657 13.58 19.77 -19.69
N GLU A 658 13.16 19.74 -20.96
CA GLU A 658 12.13 18.80 -21.43
C GLU A 658 12.56 17.33 -21.27
N CYS A 659 13.74 16.97 -21.78
CA CYS A 659 14.25 15.59 -21.71
C CYS A 659 14.75 15.18 -20.31
N PHE A 660 15.28 16.14 -19.54
CA PHE A 660 15.91 15.88 -18.24
C PHE A 660 14.93 15.97 -17.07
N ILE A 661 14.12 17.04 -16.99
CA ILE A 661 13.18 17.23 -15.88
C ILE A 661 11.83 16.62 -16.19
N LYS A 662 11.20 16.94 -17.33
CA LYS A 662 9.81 16.50 -17.60
C LYS A 662 9.72 15.05 -18.06
N PHE A 663 10.61 14.63 -18.95
CA PHE A 663 10.70 13.23 -19.38
C PHE A 663 11.51 12.36 -18.42
N GLY A 664 12.41 12.93 -17.60
CA GLY A 664 13.01 12.25 -16.46
C GLY A 664 13.80 10.97 -16.79
N CYS A 665 14.57 10.92 -17.88
CA CYS A 665 15.38 9.73 -18.18
C CYS A 665 16.61 9.65 -17.25
N PRO A 666 16.81 8.56 -16.48
CA PRO A 666 17.93 8.44 -15.54
C PRO A 666 19.28 8.29 -16.25
N ALA A 667 19.30 7.99 -17.55
CA ALA A 667 20.51 8.00 -18.35
C ALA A 667 20.96 9.42 -18.74
N ILE A 668 20.10 10.44 -18.66
CA ILE A 668 20.52 11.83 -18.90
C ILE A 668 20.99 12.42 -17.57
N LYS A 669 22.25 12.83 -17.51
CA LYS A 669 22.88 13.42 -16.32
C LYS A 669 23.38 14.82 -16.62
N ASN A 670 23.57 15.62 -15.58
CA ASN A 670 24.26 16.90 -15.69
C ASN A 670 25.68 16.80 -15.11
N SER A 671 26.64 17.41 -15.79
CA SER A 671 27.97 17.69 -15.25
C SER A 671 28.01 19.16 -14.89
N SER A 672 28.33 19.46 -13.62
CA SER A 672 28.50 20.84 -13.16
C SER A 672 29.96 21.25 -13.36
N GLU A 673 30.16 22.42 -13.95
CA GLU A 673 31.45 23.06 -14.10
C GLU A 673 31.78 23.92 -12.86
N PRO A 674 33.05 24.24 -12.60
CA PRO A 674 33.46 25.04 -11.44
C PRO A 674 32.85 26.45 -11.39
N ASP A 675 32.41 26.99 -12.53
CA ASP A 675 31.75 28.29 -12.65
C ASP A 675 30.25 28.25 -12.32
N GLY A 676 29.71 27.08 -11.94
CA GLY A 676 28.29 26.85 -11.65
C GLY A 676 27.43 26.62 -12.89
N SER A 677 28.01 26.67 -14.10
CA SER A 677 27.32 26.21 -15.31
C SER A 677 27.24 24.70 -15.33
N TYR A 678 26.32 24.14 -16.12
CA TYR A 678 26.23 22.69 -16.30
C TYR A 678 25.89 22.32 -17.73
N THR A 679 26.37 21.14 -18.13
CA THR A 679 26.09 20.51 -19.42
C THR A 679 25.37 19.19 -19.21
N TYR A 680 24.50 18.81 -20.14
CA TYR A 680 23.88 17.50 -20.12
C TYR A 680 24.71 16.49 -20.92
N TYR A 681 24.78 15.27 -20.43
CA TYR A 681 25.35 14.14 -21.14
C TYR A 681 24.48 12.89 -20.93
N ILE A 682 24.67 11.89 -21.79
CA ILE A 682 23.99 10.60 -21.69
C ILE A 682 24.99 9.59 -21.12
N ASP A 683 24.64 8.99 -19.99
CA ASP A 683 25.38 7.89 -19.37
C ASP A 683 25.16 6.61 -20.18
N GLU A 684 26.19 6.24 -20.95
CA GLU A 684 26.16 5.06 -21.81
C GLU A 684 26.04 3.74 -21.04
N SER A 685 26.43 3.70 -19.75
CA SER A 685 26.29 2.49 -18.94
C SER A 685 24.84 2.16 -18.60
N MET A 686 23.96 3.17 -18.64
CA MET A 686 22.53 3.05 -18.38
C MET A 686 21.69 3.06 -19.65
N CYS A 687 22.12 3.78 -20.69
CA CYS A 687 21.34 3.98 -21.91
C CYS A 687 21.27 2.71 -22.77
N LEU A 688 20.06 2.17 -23.01
CA LEU A 688 19.82 1.10 -23.98
C LEU A 688 19.44 1.71 -25.34
N LYS A 689 20.43 2.32 -25.98
CA LYS A 689 20.30 3.09 -27.24
C LYS A 689 19.92 2.23 -28.44
N GLU A 690 20.17 0.92 -28.38
CA GLU A 690 19.79 -0.06 -29.38
C GLU A 690 18.27 -0.32 -29.39
N TYR A 691 17.58 0.05 -28.30
CA TYR A 691 16.16 -0.21 -28.11
C TYR A 691 15.32 1.06 -27.99
N CYS A 692 15.83 2.11 -27.33
CA CYS A 692 15.07 3.34 -27.08
C CYS A 692 15.77 4.57 -27.63
N MET A 693 15.06 5.32 -28.47
CA MET A 693 15.49 6.60 -29.06
C MET A 693 14.54 7.75 -28.72
N VAL A 694 13.67 7.56 -27.72
CA VAL A 694 12.57 8.49 -27.39
C VAL A 694 13.06 9.89 -27.00
N CYS A 695 14.25 9.99 -26.38
CA CYS A 695 14.81 11.29 -26.00
C CYS A 695 15.09 12.19 -27.22
N GLU A 696 15.37 11.62 -28.39
CA GLU A 696 15.49 12.35 -29.65
C GLU A 696 14.14 12.97 -30.04
N SER A 697 13.07 12.16 -30.01
CA SER A 697 11.71 12.60 -30.34
C SER A 697 11.14 13.62 -29.36
N VAL A 698 11.51 13.53 -28.08
CA VAL A 698 11.05 14.45 -27.03
C VAL A 698 11.80 15.79 -27.07
N CYS A 699 13.01 15.84 -27.64
CA CYS A 699 13.81 17.07 -27.64
C CYS A 699 13.25 18.11 -28.63
N PRO A 700 12.64 19.22 -28.16
CA PRO A 700 12.01 20.20 -29.06
C PRO A 700 13.03 21.00 -29.89
N ASN A 701 14.31 20.95 -29.50
CA ASN A 701 15.41 21.68 -30.14
C ASN A 701 16.32 20.77 -30.98
N SER A 702 15.96 19.49 -31.16
CA SER A 702 16.74 18.49 -31.91
C SER A 702 18.22 18.44 -31.51
N SER A 703 18.50 18.70 -30.23
CA SER A 703 19.86 18.79 -29.67
C SER A 703 20.43 17.43 -29.25
N ILE A 704 19.65 16.35 -29.32
CA ILE A 704 20.10 14.98 -29.07
C ILE A 704 20.26 14.31 -30.43
N LYS A 705 21.46 13.83 -30.75
CA LYS A 705 21.77 13.23 -32.06
C LYS A 705 22.45 11.87 -31.92
N LYS A 706 22.15 10.98 -32.87
CA LYS A 706 22.88 9.74 -33.08
C LYS A 706 24.21 10.02 -33.77
N ILE A 707 25.32 9.67 -33.14
CA ILE A 707 26.67 9.78 -33.68
C ILE A 707 27.16 8.37 -34.03
N ILE A 708 27.55 8.16 -35.27
CA ILE A 708 28.08 6.88 -35.77
C ILE A 708 29.61 6.92 -35.66
N ILE A 709 30.18 5.93 -34.99
CA ILE A 709 31.61 5.67 -34.94
C ILE A 709 31.96 4.85 -36.18
N ILE A 710 32.77 5.43 -37.06
CA ILE A 710 33.33 4.74 -38.22
C ILE A 710 34.73 4.27 -37.81
N PRO A 711 34.97 2.94 -37.65
CA PRO A 711 36.32 2.45 -37.34
C PRO A 711 37.27 2.86 -38.47
N ASN A 712 38.39 3.50 -38.10
CA ASN A 712 39.40 3.91 -39.07
C ASN A 712 39.99 2.66 -39.72
N LYS A 713 39.70 2.42 -41.01
CA LYS A 713 40.27 1.32 -41.81
C LYS A 713 41.76 1.51 -42.15
N SER A 714 42.44 2.49 -41.55
CA SER A 714 43.77 2.96 -41.99
C SER A 714 44.97 2.32 -41.30
N GLU A 715 44.82 1.47 -40.27
CA GLU A 715 45.97 0.87 -39.57
C GLU A 715 46.23 -0.62 -39.87
N GLU A 716 45.34 -1.32 -40.57
CA GLU A 716 45.57 -2.73 -40.93
C GLU A 716 46.44 -2.93 -42.20
N LYS A 717 46.78 -1.85 -42.94
CA LYS A 717 47.62 -1.95 -44.14
C LYS A 717 49.13 -1.80 -43.89
N SER A 718 49.58 -1.46 -42.69
CA SER A 718 51.02 -1.31 -42.39
C SER A 718 51.69 -2.57 -41.84
N LYS A 719 50.94 -3.65 -41.51
CA LYS A 719 51.50 -4.90 -40.97
C LYS A 719 51.60 -6.06 -41.97
N LEU A 720 51.29 -5.83 -43.26
CA LEU A 720 51.30 -6.87 -44.31
C LEU A 720 52.45 -6.74 -45.32
N ASN A 721 53.38 -5.80 -45.14
CA ASN A 721 54.50 -5.60 -46.06
C ASN A 721 55.90 -5.92 -45.50
N ASP A 722 56.02 -6.36 -44.24
CA ASP A 722 57.33 -6.67 -43.62
C ASP A 722 57.64 -8.17 -43.49
N SER A 723 56.99 -9.03 -44.28
CA SER A 723 57.40 -10.43 -44.43
C SER A 723 57.43 -10.82 -45.91
N LYS A 724 58.47 -10.38 -46.61
CA LYS A 724 58.96 -10.97 -47.86
C LYS A 724 60.38 -11.45 -47.64
#